data_AF-A0A8U0WGQ9-F1
#
_entry.id   AF-A0A8U0WGQ9-F1
#
_cell.length_a   1.000
_cell.length_b   1.000
_cell.length_c   1.000
_cell.angle_alpha   90.00
_cell.angle_beta   90.00
_cell.angle_gamma   90.00
#
_symmetry.space_group_name_H-M   'P 1'
#
loop_
_entity.id
_entity.type
_entity.pdbx_description
1 polymer ?
#
loop_
_entity_poly.entity_id
_entity_poly.type
_entity_poly.pdbx_seq_one_letter_code
_entity_poly.pdbx_strand_id
1 'polypeptide(L)'
;MWKVEDNRLFVFANVCEKVAKESSYLNKAKILKDFFEHGSNHIGFNGDLLVWMRMLIPSDSQRVYNLQNKQMLKLFSRLFNIDPQIMQHDLEQNGDISEILSKYFTLSAKLVPQSISSLYLQEVDELLEELTKLTKEDEQTELLKQLCNQSTSADLKTVIRIIKQDLRMNAKASHVLAAFGPTAYPTYQVTRNLQSVVEQVSLTVPTTNRKTEAKLMSSKERKVKVMVPISPMLANACNSVEDAFKKCPNGLFSEIKYDGERVQIHRQGNDEFRFFSRNLKPVMEHKVKRFKEFIPQAFPCSGDMILDSEIILVDTVTNELLPFGTLGAHKKKKFQNAVVCLFVFDCMLFKGEDLTNLSFQDRRKILEDNIKPLKSYVQLSEIHFLKNKHELALMVAKVLKAHLEGVVLKDPCGTYQPGKRGWIKVKKDYLYQGKMADSADLVVLGASYGSGKKGGLLSIFLMGCYDSRDFLWKTVTKVHTGLDDNARLDMHDELLKLMERSNPYRVPTWLLCSKSLLPDFVAKDPLQMPVWEITGAEFTKSGENTTAGISIRFPRITRLRDDKTAKEATDLKHLEELYEASKNNVNVDLLLKHCDQPTNDIVINEKLSIPSSNIDNTRGEISERDCKEDSKDFLRPKCLKTKTGVKRQTAIDVFTKTSPKRSELNESNLEGCVDKNRKRKITSEEQKQSKVEVKEYKLDSDLFKGLVAYFSDELKSEDVIVNFKGNGGSVTFDTKVANVAFHETSTASIKLKDSRLKFHPFCRHLNIKWLEDSLERKSLQMYPFYAVFIR
;
A
#
# COMPACT_ATOMS: atom_id res chain seq x y z
N MET A 1 10.06 -36.82 23.85
CA MET A 1 8.68 -36.89 24.38
C MET A 1 8.29 -35.47 24.75
N TRP A 2 7.38 -34.81 24.01
CA TRP A 2 7.10 -33.37 24.16
C TRP A 2 5.82 -33.05 24.96
N LYS A 3 5.03 -34.05 25.33
CA LYS A 3 3.83 -33.91 26.18
C LYS A 3 4.22 -33.71 27.64
N VAL A 4 4.63 -32.49 27.97
CA VAL A 4 4.93 -31.99 29.32
C VAL A 4 3.98 -30.85 29.69
N GLU A 5 3.80 -30.59 30.99
CA GLU A 5 2.82 -29.61 31.48
C GLU A 5 3.08 -28.19 30.94
N ASP A 6 4.34 -27.76 30.90
CA ASP A 6 4.78 -26.50 30.29
C ASP A 6 4.37 -26.32 28.81
N ASN A 7 4.07 -27.40 28.09
CA ASN A 7 3.68 -27.35 26.67
C ASN A 7 2.15 -27.36 26.45
N ARG A 8 1.31 -27.33 27.49
CA ARG A 8 -0.15 -27.22 27.29
C ARG A 8 -0.55 -25.82 26.80
N LEU A 9 -1.53 -25.77 25.91
CA LEU A 9 -2.11 -24.52 25.41
C LEU A 9 -2.71 -23.66 26.54
N PHE A 10 -3.34 -24.29 27.55
CA PHE A 10 -3.82 -23.61 28.75
C PHE A 10 -2.71 -22.88 29.53
N VAL A 11 -1.53 -23.49 29.71
CA VAL A 11 -0.39 -22.84 30.40
C VAL A 11 0.09 -21.63 29.59
N PHE A 12 0.19 -21.77 28.27
CA PHE A 12 0.50 -20.67 27.36
C PHE A 12 -0.52 -19.53 27.41
N ALA A 13 -1.82 -19.85 27.40
CA ALA A 13 -2.91 -18.87 27.51
C ALA A 13 -2.84 -18.10 28.84
N ASN A 14 -2.62 -18.80 29.96
CA ASN A 14 -2.46 -18.19 31.28
C ASN A 14 -1.24 -17.27 31.37
N VAL A 15 -0.11 -17.65 30.79
CA VAL A 15 1.09 -16.78 30.72
C VAL A 15 0.81 -15.55 29.86
N CYS A 16 0.19 -15.72 28.68
CA CYS A 16 -0.22 -14.60 27.83
C CYS A 16 -1.19 -13.64 28.54
N GLU A 17 -2.13 -14.15 29.35
CA GLU A 17 -3.07 -13.31 30.11
C GLU A 17 -2.39 -12.56 31.26
N LYS A 18 -1.48 -13.20 32.01
CA LYS A 18 -0.64 -12.52 33.02
C LYS A 18 0.17 -11.39 32.39
N VAL A 19 0.82 -11.65 31.25
CA VAL A 19 1.55 -10.62 30.49
C VAL A 19 0.61 -9.56 29.92
N ALA A 20 -0.64 -9.88 29.57
CA ALA A 20 -1.61 -8.91 29.06
C ALA A 20 -2.12 -7.93 30.12
N LYS A 21 -2.37 -8.40 31.35
CA LYS A 21 -2.88 -7.60 32.47
C LYS A 21 -1.88 -6.57 32.99
N GLU A 22 -0.59 -6.88 32.93
CA GLU A 22 0.48 -5.93 33.27
C GLU A 22 0.53 -4.74 32.29
N SER A 23 0.92 -3.56 32.78
CA SER A 23 1.15 -2.34 32.00
C SER A 23 2.63 -2.13 31.66
N SER A 24 3.53 -2.37 32.63
CA SER A 24 4.97 -2.12 32.53
C SER A 24 5.68 -3.12 31.62
N TYR A 25 6.37 -2.64 30.59
CA TYR A 25 7.16 -3.47 29.69
C TYR A 25 8.29 -4.25 30.39
N LEU A 26 8.84 -3.71 31.48
CA LEU A 26 9.86 -4.39 32.28
C LEU A 26 9.25 -5.56 33.07
N ASN A 27 8.08 -5.33 33.68
CA ASN A 27 7.36 -6.38 34.40
C ASN A 27 6.85 -7.47 33.45
N LYS A 28 6.43 -7.14 32.22
CA LYS A 28 6.09 -8.12 31.18
C LYS A 28 7.26 -9.04 30.85
N ALA A 29 8.47 -8.48 30.68
CA ALA A 29 9.69 -9.26 30.47
C ALA A 29 10.04 -10.09 31.71
N LYS A 30 9.81 -9.57 32.92
CA LYS A 30 9.98 -10.32 34.18
C LYS A 30 9.01 -11.51 34.29
N ILE A 31 7.72 -11.33 34.03
CA ILE A 31 6.72 -12.43 34.08
C ILE A 31 7.11 -13.57 33.15
N LEU A 32 7.61 -13.26 31.95
CA LEU A 32 8.12 -14.26 31.02
C LEU A 32 9.41 -14.91 31.53
N LYS A 33 10.36 -14.13 32.06
CA LYS A 33 11.61 -14.65 32.64
C LYS A 33 11.34 -15.59 33.82
N ASP A 34 10.54 -15.14 34.78
CA ASP A 34 10.16 -15.91 35.97
C ASP A 34 9.52 -17.25 35.56
N PHE A 35 8.69 -17.27 34.50
CA PHE A 35 8.13 -18.49 33.93
C PHE A 35 9.18 -19.39 33.25
N PHE A 36 10.08 -18.85 32.41
CA PHE A 36 11.12 -19.65 31.76
C PHE A 36 12.24 -20.11 32.69
N GLU A 37 12.39 -19.52 33.88
CA GLU A 37 13.30 -20.02 34.93
C GLU A 37 12.65 -21.13 35.79
N HIS A 38 11.35 -21.05 36.09
CA HIS A 38 10.71 -21.93 37.09
C HIS A 38 9.67 -22.92 36.53
N GLY A 39 9.19 -22.74 35.29
CA GLY A 39 8.13 -23.54 34.68
C GLY A 39 6.76 -23.40 35.35
N SER A 40 5.79 -24.19 34.90
CA SER A 40 4.45 -24.27 35.51
C SER A 40 4.47 -24.85 36.93
N ASN A 41 5.45 -25.72 37.20
CA ASN A 41 5.52 -26.53 38.42
C ASN A 41 6.52 -25.99 39.45
N HIS A 42 7.10 -24.80 39.23
CA HIS A 42 8.10 -24.14 40.08
C HIS A 42 9.44 -24.90 40.30
N ILE A 43 9.67 -26.01 39.59
CA ILE A 43 10.90 -26.84 39.66
C ILE A 43 11.90 -26.48 38.56
N GLY A 44 11.45 -25.81 37.50
CA GLY A 44 12.20 -25.50 36.28
C GLY A 44 11.32 -25.65 35.04
N PHE A 45 11.62 -24.89 33.98
CA PHE A 45 10.93 -25.00 32.69
C PHE A 45 11.43 -26.22 31.90
N ASN A 46 10.52 -27.14 31.59
CA ASN A 46 10.79 -28.38 30.83
C ASN A 46 10.15 -28.35 29.42
N GLY A 47 9.56 -27.23 29.03
CA GLY A 47 8.85 -27.07 27.76
C GLY A 47 9.77 -26.89 26.54
N ASP A 48 9.15 -26.82 25.37
CA ASP A 48 9.81 -26.55 24.10
C ASP A 48 9.97 -25.05 23.89
N LEU A 49 11.18 -24.54 24.19
CA LEU A 49 11.47 -23.11 24.14
C LEU A 49 11.32 -22.51 22.73
N LEU A 50 11.60 -23.29 21.67
CA LEU A 50 11.50 -22.81 20.29
C LEU A 50 10.04 -22.67 19.85
N VAL A 51 9.20 -23.65 20.17
CA VAL A 51 7.74 -23.56 19.95
C VAL A 51 7.16 -22.42 20.78
N TRP A 52 7.53 -22.29 22.06
CA TRP A 52 7.10 -21.16 22.90
C TRP A 52 7.46 -19.80 22.31
N MET A 53 8.70 -19.60 21.85
CA MET A 53 9.13 -18.33 21.24
C MET A 53 8.43 -18.05 19.91
N ARG A 54 8.19 -19.08 19.08
CA ARG A 54 7.41 -18.94 17.83
C ARG A 54 5.94 -18.60 18.09
N MET A 55 5.34 -19.16 19.14
CA MET A 55 3.96 -18.86 19.53
C MET A 55 3.83 -17.49 20.19
N LEU A 56 4.75 -17.08 21.07
CA LEU A 56 4.76 -15.74 21.68
C LEU A 56 5.08 -14.61 20.68
N ILE A 57 5.77 -14.93 19.57
CA ILE A 57 6.14 -13.98 18.51
C ILE A 57 5.56 -14.49 17.16
N PRO A 58 4.22 -14.59 17.02
CA PRO A 58 3.60 -15.28 15.89
C PRO A 58 3.88 -14.60 14.53
N SER A 59 4.15 -13.29 14.55
CA SER A 59 4.59 -12.50 13.40
C SER A 59 5.96 -12.91 12.84
N ASP A 60 6.79 -13.64 13.59
CA ASP A 60 8.10 -14.10 13.12
C ASP A 60 8.01 -15.24 12.10
N SER A 61 7.06 -16.14 12.31
CA SER A 61 6.84 -17.36 11.52
C SER A 61 6.59 -17.14 10.03
N GLN A 62 6.35 -15.90 9.61
CA GLN A 62 5.92 -15.46 8.28
C GLN A 62 4.65 -16.12 7.70
N ARG A 63 4.04 -17.09 8.41
CA ARG A 63 2.85 -17.86 8.01
C ARG A 63 1.72 -16.95 7.50
N VAL A 64 1.03 -17.40 6.45
CA VAL A 64 -0.09 -16.68 5.82
C VAL A 64 -1.28 -17.63 5.70
N TYR A 65 -2.23 -17.51 6.62
CA TYR A 65 -3.43 -18.37 6.69
C TYR A 65 -4.57 -17.93 5.75
N ASN A 66 -4.44 -16.79 5.06
CA ASN A 66 -5.48 -16.15 4.24
C ASN A 66 -6.81 -15.79 4.96
N LEU A 67 -6.93 -16.05 6.27
CA LEU A 67 -8.12 -15.75 7.07
C LEU A 67 -8.15 -14.29 7.56
N GLN A 68 -9.11 -13.51 7.06
CA GLN A 68 -9.45 -12.16 7.55
C GLN A 68 -10.74 -12.14 8.38
N ASN A 69 -11.06 -11.02 9.05
CA ASN A 69 -12.25 -10.95 9.95
C ASN A 69 -13.53 -11.45 9.28
N LYS A 70 -13.85 -10.92 8.09
CA LYS A 70 -15.03 -11.33 7.31
C LYS A 70 -15.00 -12.81 6.92
N GLN A 71 -13.81 -13.37 6.65
CA GLN A 71 -13.66 -14.77 6.32
C GLN A 71 -13.86 -15.67 7.55
N MET A 72 -13.23 -15.33 8.68
CA MET A 72 -13.42 -16.03 9.96
C MET A 72 -14.91 -16.04 10.34
N LEU A 73 -15.59 -14.89 10.31
CA LEU A 73 -17.03 -14.80 10.55
C LEU A 73 -17.84 -15.71 9.61
N LYS A 74 -17.50 -15.77 8.32
CA LYS A 74 -18.15 -16.63 7.32
C LYS A 74 -17.92 -18.13 7.54
N LEU A 75 -16.73 -18.55 7.97
CA LEU A 75 -16.47 -19.97 8.26
C LEU A 75 -17.12 -20.38 9.59
N PHE A 76 -16.95 -19.59 10.66
CA PHE A 76 -17.47 -19.93 11.98
C PHE A 76 -19.00 -19.80 12.10
N SER A 77 -19.66 -18.93 11.33
CA SER A 77 -21.14 -18.93 11.24
C SER A 77 -21.70 -20.26 10.71
N ARG A 78 -21.05 -20.89 9.72
CA ARG A 78 -21.40 -22.25 9.23
C ARG A 78 -21.16 -23.33 10.29
N LEU A 79 -20.09 -23.19 11.08
CA LEU A 79 -19.73 -24.14 12.14
C LEU A 79 -20.70 -24.07 13.32
N PHE A 80 -20.95 -22.89 13.87
CA PHE A 80 -21.81 -22.66 15.04
C PHE A 80 -23.30 -22.58 14.70
N ASN A 81 -23.66 -22.44 13.42
CA ASN A 81 -25.03 -22.24 12.93
C ASN A 81 -25.68 -20.95 13.47
N ILE A 82 -24.97 -19.83 13.29
CA ILE A 82 -25.35 -18.48 13.78
C ILE A 82 -25.28 -17.49 12.62
N ASP A 83 -26.20 -16.51 12.57
CA ASP A 83 -26.23 -15.49 11.53
C ASP A 83 -24.93 -14.64 11.55
N PRO A 84 -24.15 -14.59 10.45
CA PRO A 84 -22.94 -13.78 10.38
C PRO A 84 -23.18 -12.28 10.56
N GLN A 85 -24.39 -11.74 10.34
CA GLN A 85 -24.71 -10.33 10.59
C GLN A 85 -24.68 -10.00 12.09
N ILE A 86 -25.21 -10.90 12.93
CA ILE A 86 -25.18 -10.73 14.40
C ILE A 86 -23.72 -10.78 14.87
N MET A 87 -22.95 -11.77 14.38
CA MET A 87 -21.53 -11.89 14.72
C MET A 87 -20.67 -10.71 14.20
N GLN A 88 -21.06 -10.07 13.08
CA GLN A 88 -20.42 -8.86 12.59
C GLN A 88 -20.74 -7.64 13.46
N HIS A 89 -21.99 -7.49 13.91
CA HIS A 89 -22.36 -6.41 14.83
C HIS A 89 -21.63 -6.54 16.17
N ASP A 90 -21.51 -7.74 16.72
CA ASP A 90 -20.70 -8.00 17.91
C ASP A 90 -19.21 -7.64 17.70
N LEU A 91 -18.70 -7.73 16.46
CA LEU A 91 -17.34 -7.33 16.09
C LEU A 91 -17.16 -5.83 15.96
N GLU A 92 -18.17 -5.13 15.45
CA GLU A 92 -18.24 -3.67 15.43
C GLU A 92 -18.19 -3.11 16.86
N GLN A 93 -18.94 -3.70 17.81
CA GLN A 93 -18.97 -3.27 19.21
C GLN A 93 -17.75 -3.71 20.05
N ASN A 94 -17.26 -4.95 19.91
CA ASN A 94 -16.19 -5.46 20.80
C ASN A 94 -14.78 -5.36 20.19
N GLY A 95 -14.65 -5.16 18.88
CA GLY A 95 -13.36 -4.98 18.19
C GLY A 95 -12.41 -6.19 18.15
N ASP A 96 -12.71 -7.29 18.85
CA ASP A 96 -11.84 -8.48 18.92
C ASP A 96 -12.52 -9.80 18.54
N ILE A 97 -12.20 -10.29 17.34
CA ILE A 97 -12.75 -11.52 16.76
C ILE A 97 -12.52 -12.76 17.64
N SER A 98 -11.42 -12.83 18.41
CA SER A 98 -11.16 -13.99 19.27
C SER A 98 -12.11 -14.10 20.46
N GLU A 99 -12.54 -12.97 21.04
CA GLU A 99 -13.53 -12.97 22.14
C GLU A 99 -14.91 -13.39 21.61
N ILE A 100 -15.25 -12.92 20.41
CA ILE A 100 -16.55 -13.15 19.76
C ILE A 100 -16.70 -14.62 19.33
N LEU A 101 -15.66 -15.20 18.72
CA LEU A 101 -15.66 -16.62 18.40
C LEU A 101 -15.69 -17.50 19.66
N SER A 102 -15.03 -17.08 20.75
CA SER A 102 -15.11 -17.77 22.06
C SER A 102 -16.52 -17.72 22.66
N LYS A 103 -17.17 -16.54 22.63
CA LYS A 103 -18.56 -16.34 23.05
C LYS A 103 -19.52 -17.23 22.26
N TYR A 104 -19.46 -17.17 20.94
CA TYR A 104 -20.37 -17.91 20.08
C TYR A 104 -20.11 -19.43 20.02
N PHE A 105 -18.87 -19.87 20.23
CA PHE A 105 -18.57 -21.28 20.45
C PHE A 105 -19.20 -21.80 21.75
N THR A 106 -19.17 -21.00 22.82
CA THR A 106 -19.83 -21.33 24.10
C THR A 106 -21.36 -21.36 23.99
N LEU A 107 -21.95 -20.62 23.04
CA LEU A 107 -23.40 -20.60 22.75
C LEU A 107 -23.84 -21.61 21.66
N SER A 108 -22.90 -22.38 21.09
CA SER A 108 -23.17 -23.24 19.94
C SER A 108 -23.73 -24.60 20.36
N ALA A 109 -24.97 -24.89 19.96
CA ALA A 109 -25.60 -26.21 20.17
C ALA A 109 -25.09 -27.30 19.22
N LYS A 110 -24.39 -26.93 18.14
CA LYS A 110 -23.93 -27.84 17.07
C LYS A 110 -22.50 -28.35 17.29
N LEU A 111 -21.66 -27.52 17.89
CA LEU A 111 -20.30 -27.83 18.33
C LEU A 111 -20.16 -27.32 19.76
N VAL A 112 -20.04 -28.24 20.73
CA VAL A 112 -19.91 -27.92 22.15
C VAL A 112 -18.42 -27.85 22.53
N PRO A 113 -17.95 -26.84 23.27
CA PRO A 113 -16.56 -26.78 23.74
C PRO A 113 -16.22 -27.94 24.67
N GLN A 114 -14.95 -28.37 24.64
CA GLN A 114 -14.43 -29.29 25.64
C GLN A 114 -14.40 -28.64 27.03
N SER A 115 -14.55 -29.45 28.08
CA SER A 115 -14.51 -29.00 29.48
C SER A 115 -13.08 -28.81 30.02
N ILE A 116 -12.08 -29.42 29.38
CA ILE A 116 -10.66 -29.40 29.80
C ILE A 116 -9.78 -29.21 28.57
N SER A 117 -8.76 -28.35 28.66
CA SER A 117 -7.72 -28.17 27.63
C SER A 117 -6.82 -29.42 27.55
N SER A 118 -7.03 -30.24 26.53
CA SER A 118 -6.15 -31.38 26.18
C SER A 118 -5.01 -31.00 25.23
N LEU A 119 -5.10 -29.85 24.55
CA LEU A 119 -4.19 -29.43 23.47
C LEU A 119 -2.80 -29.01 23.97
N TYR A 120 -1.78 -29.40 23.21
CA TYR A 120 -0.39 -28.97 23.37
C TYR A 120 0.06 -28.01 22.26
N LEU A 121 1.08 -27.19 22.54
CA LEU A 121 1.59 -26.21 21.59
C LEU A 121 2.16 -26.82 20.30
N GLN A 122 2.71 -28.04 20.36
CA GLN A 122 3.15 -28.77 19.16
C GLN A 122 1.98 -29.11 18.23
N GLU A 123 0.87 -29.61 18.78
CA GLU A 123 -0.34 -29.98 18.01
C GLU A 123 -0.98 -28.74 17.36
N VAL A 124 -0.97 -27.60 18.08
CA VAL A 124 -1.35 -26.30 17.53
C VAL A 124 -0.36 -25.84 16.45
N ASP A 125 0.94 -26.07 16.60
CA ASP A 125 1.94 -25.65 15.62
C ASP A 125 1.85 -26.43 14.30
N GLU A 126 1.56 -27.72 14.38
CA GLU A 126 1.29 -28.62 13.26
C GLU A 126 0.01 -28.20 12.53
N LEU A 127 -1.10 -27.99 13.25
CA LEU A 127 -2.37 -27.51 12.70
C LEU A 127 -2.23 -26.14 12.02
N LEU A 128 -1.44 -25.23 12.60
CA LEU A 128 -1.14 -23.93 11.98
C LEU A 128 -0.30 -24.09 10.71
N GLU A 129 0.65 -25.03 10.67
CA GLU A 129 1.43 -25.30 9.46
C GLU A 129 0.54 -25.86 8.34
N GLU A 130 -0.36 -26.79 8.65
CA GLU A 130 -1.37 -27.28 7.70
C GLU A 130 -2.29 -26.16 7.21
N LEU A 131 -2.77 -25.29 8.10
CA LEU A 131 -3.65 -24.17 7.75
C LEU A 131 -2.99 -23.17 6.77
N THR A 132 -1.66 -23.09 6.67
CA THR A 132 -0.99 -22.28 5.64
C THR A 132 -1.08 -22.86 4.23
N LYS A 133 -1.25 -24.19 4.12
CA LYS A 133 -1.33 -24.92 2.85
C LYS A 133 -2.73 -24.83 2.24
N LEU A 134 -3.75 -24.60 3.07
CA LEU A 134 -5.16 -24.58 2.68
C LEU A 134 -5.59 -23.22 2.11
N THR A 135 -6.29 -23.25 0.98
CA THR A 135 -6.79 -22.04 0.30
C THR A 135 -8.29 -22.04 0.00
N LYS A 136 -8.97 -23.21 0.04
CA LYS A 136 -10.42 -23.30 -0.15
C LYS A 136 -11.16 -23.14 1.19
N GLU A 137 -12.36 -22.58 1.14
CA GLU A 137 -13.17 -22.32 2.34
C GLU A 137 -13.52 -23.61 3.09
N ASP A 138 -13.87 -24.68 2.37
CA ASP A 138 -14.42 -25.89 2.97
C ASP A 138 -13.33 -26.73 3.64
N GLU A 139 -12.14 -26.78 3.03
CA GLU A 139 -10.93 -27.38 3.61
C GLU A 139 -10.53 -26.66 4.90
N GLN A 140 -10.50 -25.32 4.87
CA GLN A 140 -10.24 -24.50 6.07
C GLN A 140 -11.34 -24.69 7.12
N THR A 141 -12.60 -24.85 6.71
CA THR A 141 -13.74 -25.07 7.63
C THR A 141 -13.62 -26.39 8.36
N GLU A 142 -13.22 -27.47 7.69
CA GLU A 142 -13.08 -28.79 8.32
C GLU A 142 -11.87 -28.85 9.28
N LEU A 143 -10.73 -28.24 8.94
CA LEU A 143 -9.60 -28.16 9.87
C LEU A 143 -9.92 -27.30 11.11
N LEU A 144 -10.64 -26.19 10.94
CA LEU A 144 -11.11 -25.36 12.07
C LEU A 144 -12.20 -26.09 12.91
N LYS A 145 -12.98 -26.99 12.31
CA LYS A 145 -13.93 -27.86 13.00
C LYS A 145 -13.22 -28.94 13.82
N GLN A 146 -12.15 -29.54 13.30
CA GLN A 146 -11.30 -30.47 14.04
C GLN A 146 -10.68 -29.79 15.27
N LEU A 147 -10.16 -28.57 15.11
CA LEU A 147 -9.71 -27.73 16.24
C LEU A 147 -10.83 -27.53 17.27
N CYS A 148 -12.02 -27.08 16.84
CA CYS A 148 -13.15 -26.85 17.75
C CYS A 148 -13.45 -28.09 18.59
N ASN A 149 -13.59 -29.26 17.96
CA ASN A 149 -13.90 -30.53 18.61
C ASN A 149 -12.92 -30.92 19.75
N GLN A 150 -11.68 -30.44 19.72
CA GLN A 150 -10.63 -30.75 20.69
C GLN A 150 -10.35 -29.62 21.69
N SER A 151 -11.02 -28.47 21.54
CA SER A 151 -10.67 -27.22 22.22
C SER A 151 -11.71 -26.77 23.25
N THR A 152 -11.25 -26.12 24.33
CA THR A 152 -12.13 -25.26 25.14
C THR A 152 -12.38 -23.93 24.40
N SER A 153 -13.33 -23.13 24.88
CA SER A 153 -13.56 -21.79 24.32
C SER A 153 -12.36 -20.83 24.52
N ALA A 154 -11.55 -21.03 25.57
CA ALA A 154 -10.32 -20.28 25.82
C ALA A 154 -9.15 -20.72 24.90
N ASP A 155 -9.11 -22.00 24.53
CA ASP A 155 -8.15 -22.53 23.56
C ASP A 155 -8.43 -21.96 22.17
N LEU A 156 -9.68 -22.01 21.70
CA LEU A 156 -10.07 -21.43 20.40
C LEU A 156 -9.73 -19.93 20.35
N LYS A 157 -10.05 -19.17 21.41
CA LYS A 157 -9.68 -17.76 21.58
C LYS A 157 -8.17 -17.53 21.40
N THR A 158 -7.35 -18.40 22.00
CA THR A 158 -5.89 -18.32 21.95
C THR A 158 -5.35 -18.65 20.55
N VAL A 159 -5.84 -19.73 19.92
CA VAL A 159 -5.43 -20.10 18.55
C VAL A 159 -5.86 -19.05 17.52
N ILE A 160 -7.06 -18.47 17.63
CA ILE A 160 -7.49 -17.36 16.76
C ILE A 160 -6.58 -16.14 16.90
N ARG A 161 -6.08 -15.83 18.11
CA ARG A 161 -5.10 -14.75 18.32
C ARG A 161 -3.73 -15.05 17.67
N ILE A 162 -3.29 -16.31 17.69
CA ILE A 162 -2.08 -16.75 16.99
C ILE A 162 -2.27 -16.65 15.46
N ILE A 163 -3.40 -17.13 14.92
CA ILE A 163 -3.77 -16.99 13.50
C ILE A 163 -3.82 -15.51 13.10
N LYS A 164 -4.28 -14.63 13.99
CA LYS A 164 -4.29 -13.17 13.81
C LYS A 164 -2.94 -12.48 13.96
N GLN A 165 -1.91 -13.20 14.43
CA GLN A 165 -0.60 -12.65 14.76
C GLN A 165 -0.65 -11.51 15.82
N ASP A 166 -1.71 -11.47 16.64
CA ASP A 166 -1.92 -10.49 17.71
C ASP A 166 -2.51 -11.17 18.96
N LEU A 167 -1.63 -11.46 19.93
CA LEU A 167 -1.96 -12.03 21.23
C LEU A 167 -2.57 -11.02 22.22
N ARG A 168 -2.86 -9.77 21.80
CA ARG A 168 -3.44 -8.67 22.58
C ARG A 168 -2.67 -8.22 23.83
N MET A 169 -1.62 -8.93 24.25
CA MET A 169 -0.82 -8.65 25.45
C MET A 169 0.05 -7.37 25.39
N ASN A 170 0.04 -6.65 24.26
CA ASN A 170 0.85 -5.44 24.01
C ASN A 170 2.38 -5.64 24.06
N ALA A 171 2.85 -6.90 24.12
CA ALA A 171 4.27 -7.25 24.10
C ALA A 171 4.77 -7.52 22.66
N LYS A 172 5.61 -6.62 22.14
CA LYS A 172 6.42 -6.88 20.93
C LYS A 172 7.56 -7.85 21.23
N ALA A 173 8.14 -8.45 20.18
CA ALA A 173 9.32 -9.33 20.23
C ALA A 173 10.46 -8.81 21.13
N SER A 174 10.69 -7.49 21.18
CA SER A 174 11.70 -6.86 22.05
C SER A 174 11.53 -7.17 23.54
N HIS A 175 10.29 -7.28 24.03
CA HIS A 175 9.99 -7.53 25.45
C HIS A 175 9.94 -9.03 25.75
N VAL A 176 9.47 -9.84 24.79
CA VAL A 176 9.54 -11.31 24.88
C VAL A 176 11.00 -11.76 24.94
N LEU A 177 11.84 -11.24 24.04
CA LEU A 177 13.25 -11.61 23.98
C LEU A 177 14.09 -11.01 25.11
N ALA A 178 13.66 -9.91 25.74
CA ALA A 178 14.31 -9.37 26.93
C ALA A 178 14.25 -10.31 28.15
N ALA A 179 13.30 -11.24 28.19
CA ALA A 179 13.26 -12.29 29.23
C ALA A 179 14.54 -13.15 29.24
N PHE A 180 15.16 -13.34 28.07
CA PHE A 180 16.38 -14.12 27.88
C PHE A 180 17.66 -13.25 27.89
N GLY A 181 17.58 -12.05 28.46
CA GLY A 181 18.73 -11.17 28.66
C GLY A 181 18.98 -10.13 27.55
N PRO A 182 19.93 -9.21 27.77
CA PRO A 182 20.08 -8.00 26.96
C PRO A 182 20.61 -8.24 25.54
N THR A 183 21.20 -9.41 25.26
CA THR A 183 21.77 -9.77 23.95
C THR A 183 20.79 -10.46 23.02
N ALA A 184 19.74 -11.10 23.55
CA ALA A 184 18.81 -11.92 22.75
C ALA A 184 18.08 -11.12 21.66
N TYR A 185 17.55 -9.93 21.99
CA TYR A 185 16.90 -9.07 21.00
C TYR A 185 17.88 -8.50 19.95
N PRO A 186 19.07 -7.97 20.31
CA PRO A 186 20.11 -7.63 19.34
C PRO A 186 20.53 -8.78 18.41
N THR A 187 20.75 -10.01 18.92
CA THR A 187 21.04 -11.17 18.07
C THR A 187 19.90 -11.39 17.08
N TYR A 188 18.65 -11.45 17.55
CA TYR A 188 17.46 -11.59 16.70
C TYR A 188 17.29 -10.47 15.66
N GLN A 189 17.71 -9.24 15.95
CA GLN A 189 17.68 -8.15 14.98
C GLN A 189 18.68 -8.38 13.83
N VAL A 190 19.83 -8.99 14.09
CA VAL A 190 20.85 -9.37 13.10
C VAL A 190 20.47 -10.64 12.35
N THR A 191 20.17 -11.73 13.07
CA THR A 191 20.03 -13.08 12.50
C THR A 191 18.62 -13.44 12.09
N ARG A 192 17.60 -12.72 12.57
CA ARG A 192 16.16 -12.95 12.28
C ARG A 192 15.70 -14.41 12.46
N ASN A 193 16.42 -15.18 13.29
CA ASN A 193 16.17 -16.59 13.54
C ASN A 193 16.05 -16.83 15.06
N LEU A 194 14.85 -17.23 15.51
CA LEU A 194 14.60 -17.54 16.91
C LEU A 194 15.41 -18.76 17.40
N GLN A 195 15.68 -19.75 16.55
CA GLN A 195 16.48 -20.92 16.92
C GLN A 195 17.90 -20.51 17.33
N SER A 196 18.57 -19.62 16.58
CA SER A 196 19.90 -19.12 16.97
C SER A 196 19.90 -18.23 18.21
N VAL A 197 18.73 -17.76 18.68
CA VAL A 197 18.59 -17.17 20.01
C VAL A 197 18.43 -18.26 21.07
N VAL A 198 17.59 -19.27 20.83
CA VAL A 198 17.44 -20.45 21.72
C VAL A 198 18.80 -21.09 21.97
N GLU A 199 19.59 -21.35 20.93
CA GLU A 199 20.93 -21.94 21.01
C GLU A 199 21.86 -21.11 21.93
N GLN A 200 21.90 -19.79 21.78
CA GLN A 200 22.66 -18.90 22.66
C GLN A 200 22.18 -18.91 24.11
N VAL A 201 20.87 -18.98 24.33
CA VAL A 201 20.26 -18.99 25.67
C VAL A 201 20.57 -20.31 26.37
N SER A 202 20.40 -21.45 25.69
CA SER A 202 20.77 -22.78 26.21
C SER A 202 22.25 -22.90 26.55
N LEU A 203 23.15 -22.26 25.78
CA LEU A 203 24.58 -22.16 26.09
C LEU A 203 24.91 -21.23 27.28
N THR A 204 23.97 -20.39 27.71
CA THR A 204 24.15 -19.44 28.82
C THR A 204 23.61 -19.98 30.16
N VAL A 205 22.82 -21.06 30.14
CA VAL A 205 22.36 -21.74 31.37
C VAL A 205 23.58 -22.34 32.12
N PRO A 206 23.77 -22.04 33.42
CA PRO A 206 25.03 -22.33 34.13
C PRO A 206 25.17 -23.80 34.54
N THR A 207 25.41 -24.69 33.59
CA THR A 207 26.13 -25.94 33.88
C THR A 207 27.58 -25.61 34.25
N THR A 208 28.12 -26.34 35.23
CA THR A 208 29.12 -25.80 36.19
C THR A 208 30.52 -25.47 35.64
N ASN A 209 30.85 -25.79 34.39
CA ASN A 209 32.23 -25.75 33.87
C ASN A 209 32.48 -24.89 32.61
N ARG A 210 31.55 -24.05 32.12
CA ARG A 210 31.66 -23.37 30.80
C ARG A 210 31.81 -21.83 30.77
N LYS A 211 32.21 -21.19 31.88
CA LYS A 211 32.31 -19.72 31.97
C LYS A 211 33.32 -19.06 31.00
N THR A 212 34.30 -19.80 30.48
CA THR A 212 35.31 -19.29 29.53
C THR A 212 34.85 -19.37 28.07
N GLU A 213 34.15 -20.43 27.66
CA GLU A 213 33.72 -20.64 26.26
C GLU A 213 32.65 -19.62 25.83
N ALA A 214 31.69 -19.31 26.71
CA ALA A 214 30.59 -18.37 26.41
C ALA A 214 31.08 -16.98 25.98
N LYS A 215 32.20 -16.51 26.56
CA LYS A 215 32.79 -15.20 26.23
C LYS A 215 33.49 -15.19 24.86
N LEU A 216 33.93 -16.35 24.37
CA LEU A 216 34.61 -16.50 23.08
C LEU A 216 33.63 -16.75 21.93
N MET A 217 32.55 -17.51 22.17
CA MET A 217 31.49 -17.80 21.18
C MET A 217 30.59 -16.58 20.91
N SER A 218 30.26 -15.80 21.94
CA SER A 218 29.44 -14.56 21.87
C SER A 218 29.93 -13.53 20.83
N SER A 219 31.23 -13.55 20.50
CA SER A 219 31.84 -12.70 19.46
C SER A 219 31.75 -13.26 18.04
N LYS A 220 31.71 -14.60 17.86
CA LYS A 220 31.65 -15.25 16.54
C LYS A 220 30.23 -15.31 15.96
N GLU A 221 29.22 -15.46 16.81
CA GLU A 221 27.85 -15.75 16.38
C GLU A 221 27.01 -14.52 16.02
N ARG A 222 27.52 -13.30 16.27
CA ARG A 222 26.87 -12.06 15.82
C ARG A 222 27.12 -11.72 14.35
N LYS A 223 27.93 -12.52 13.64
CA LYS A 223 28.18 -12.30 12.20
C LYS A 223 26.87 -12.42 11.41
N VAL A 224 26.66 -11.46 10.52
CA VAL A 224 25.61 -11.48 9.51
C VAL A 224 25.71 -12.76 8.66
N LYS A 225 24.57 -13.42 8.41
CA LYS A 225 24.48 -14.59 7.53
C LYS A 225 23.81 -14.21 6.20
N VAL A 226 24.39 -14.67 5.11
CA VAL A 226 23.86 -14.48 3.75
C VAL A 226 22.57 -15.31 3.59
N MET A 227 21.67 -14.88 2.70
CA MET A 227 20.32 -15.44 2.49
C MET A 227 19.35 -15.43 3.70
N VAL A 228 19.77 -14.87 4.84
CA VAL A 228 18.95 -14.65 6.04
C VAL A 228 18.78 -13.14 6.25
N PRO A 229 17.55 -12.59 6.28
CA PRO A 229 17.34 -11.14 6.31
C PRO A 229 17.86 -10.47 7.58
N ILE A 230 18.28 -9.22 7.47
CA ILE A 230 18.73 -8.36 8.58
C ILE A 230 17.64 -7.31 8.88
N SER A 231 17.35 -7.01 10.15
CA SER A 231 16.40 -5.93 10.47
C SER A 231 16.85 -4.58 9.87
N PRO A 232 16.03 -3.89 9.06
CA PRO A 232 16.45 -2.65 8.40
C PRO A 232 16.74 -1.55 9.42
N MET A 233 17.85 -0.81 9.24
CA MET A 233 18.12 0.39 10.03
C MET A 233 17.09 1.48 9.70
N LEU A 234 16.56 2.15 10.73
CA LEU A 234 15.40 3.03 10.63
C LEU A 234 15.77 4.51 10.85
N ALA A 235 14.89 5.40 10.37
CA ALA A 235 15.02 6.84 10.54
C ALA A 235 13.99 7.44 11.52
N ASN A 236 14.43 8.36 12.38
CA ASN A 236 13.59 9.24 13.19
C ASN A 236 13.06 10.41 12.36
N ALA A 237 11.86 10.91 12.67
CA ALA A 237 11.42 12.20 12.12
C ALA A 237 12.26 13.34 12.70
N CYS A 238 12.51 14.36 11.89
CA CYS A 238 13.08 15.65 12.30
C CYS A 238 12.06 16.75 12.02
N ASN A 239 11.84 17.63 12.99
CA ASN A 239 10.84 18.71 12.90
C ASN A 239 11.47 20.08 12.58
N SER A 240 12.79 20.16 12.62
CA SER A 240 13.61 21.35 12.39
C SER A 240 14.95 20.95 11.75
N VAL A 241 15.65 21.91 11.14
CA VAL A 241 17.00 21.73 10.57
C VAL A 241 18.04 21.72 11.70
N GLU A 242 17.74 22.42 12.78
CA GLU A 242 18.56 22.60 13.98
C GLU A 242 18.72 21.28 14.74
N ASP A 243 17.63 20.51 14.88
CA ASP A 243 17.63 19.23 15.62
C ASP A 243 18.36 18.09 14.88
N ALA A 244 18.70 18.28 13.61
CA ALA A 244 19.60 17.37 12.89
C ALA A 244 21.06 17.60 13.32
N PHE A 245 21.54 18.85 13.25
CA PHE A 245 22.92 19.19 13.62
C PHE A 245 23.20 19.08 15.13
N LYS A 246 22.18 19.21 16.00
CA LYS A 246 22.32 18.85 17.44
C LYS A 246 22.72 17.39 17.68
N LYS A 247 22.48 16.49 16.72
CA LYS A 247 22.81 15.05 16.83
C LYS A 247 24.11 14.70 16.12
N CYS A 248 24.39 15.35 14.99
CA CYS A 248 25.61 15.17 14.21
C CYS A 248 26.34 16.53 14.08
N PRO A 249 27.08 16.98 15.12
CA PRO A 249 27.72 18.29 15.13
C PRO A 249 28.91 18.39 14.16
N ASN A 250 29.53 17.25 13.82
CA ASN A 250 30.72 17.17 12.95
C ASN A 250 30.38 17.16 11.44
N GLY A 251 29.16 17.57 11.08
CA GLY A 251 28.60 17.38 9.74
C GLY A 251 27.84 16.06 9.59
N LEU A 252 27.10 15.95 8.49
CA LEU A 252 26.26 14.80 8.17
C LEU A 252 26.22 14.52 6.67
N PHE A 253 26.01 13.27 6.30
CA PHE A 253 25.64 12.94 4.92
C PHE A 253 24.13 13.09 4.74
N SER A 254 23.71 13.66 3.62
CA SER A 254 22.32 13.76 3.20
C SER A 254 22.10 13.05 1.89
N GLU A 255 21.13 12.15 1.85
CA GLU A 255 20.66 11.46 0.64
C GLU A 255 19.23 11.85 0.32
N ILE A 256 18.88 11.84 -0.97
CA ILE A 256 17.50 11.97 -1.43
C ILE A 256 16.66 10.86 -0.77
N LYS A 257 15.52 11.22 -0.15
CA LYS A 257 14.56 10.23 0.30
C LYS A 257 13.67 9.82 -0.86
N TYR A 258 14.05 8.74 -1.52
CA TYR A 258 13.25 8.06 -2.54
C TYR A 258 11.88 7.60 -2.00
N ASP A 259 10.82 7.80 -2.79
CA ASP A 259 9.43 7.38 -2.49
C ASP A 259 9.10 6.03 -3.16
N GLY A 260 9.93 5.03 -2.86
CA GLY A 260 9.88 3.72 -3.49
C GLY A 260 9.40 2.60 -2.57
N GLU A 261 9.87 1.38 -2.84
CA GLU A 261 9.79 0.26 -1.92
C GLU A 261 11.20 -0.18 -1.50
N ARG A 262 11.52 -0.11 -0.20
CA ARG A 262 12.80 -0.59 0.32
C ARG A 262 12.97 -2.09 0.13
N VAL A 263 14.08 -2.46 -0.50
CA VAL A 263 14.52 -3.82 -0.78
C VAL A 263 15.91 -4.03 -0.19
N GLN A 264 16.02 -5.05 0.65
CA GLN A 264 17.29 -5.61 1.09
C GLN A 264 17.62 -6.79 0.17
N ILE A 265 18.80 -6.76 -0.45
CA ILE A 265 19.25 -7.73 -1.44
C ILE A 265 20.29 -8.62 -0.78
N HIS A 266 20.13 -9.94 -0.90
CA HIS A 266 21.16 -10.91 -0.58
C HIS A 266 21.56 -11.62 -1.87
N ARG A 267 22.86 -11.68 -2.15
CA ARG A 267 23.45 -12.49 -3.22
C ARG A 267 24.47 -13.44 -2.59
N GLN A 268 24.43 -14.70 -3.01
CA GLN A 268 25.36 -15.74 -2.58
C GLN A 268 26.04 -16.34 -3.80
N GLY A 269 27.37 -16.38 -3.80
CA GLY A 269 28.17 -16.62 -5.00
C GLY A 269 27.85 -15.59 -6.10
N ASN A 270 27.44 -16.07 -7.26
CA ASN A 270 27.08 -15.22 -8.41
C ASN A 270 25.58 -15.23 -8.75
N ASP A 271 24.88 -16.34 -8.50
CA ASP A 271 23.60 -16.62 -9.15
C ASP A 271 22.40 -16.79 -8.20
N GLU A 272 22.61 -17.10 -6.91
CA GLU A 272 21.49 -17.09 -5.94
C GLU A 272 21.23 -15.66 -5.47
N PHE A 273 19.97 -15.22 -5.60
CA PHE A 273 19.48 -13.92 -5.14
C PHE A 273 18.20 -14.06 -4.32
N ARG A 274 18.15 -13.41 -3.15
CA ARG A 274 16.92 -13.19 -2.38
C ARG A 274 16.70 -11.69 -2.16
N PHE A 275 15.44 -11.28 -2.28
CA PHE A 275 15.01 -9.89 -2.16
C PHE A 275 13.98 -9.79 -1.04
N PHE A 276 14.31 -9.09 0.04
CA PHE A 276 13.45 -8.90 1.20
C PHE A 276 12.91 -7.47 1.25
N SER A 277 11.61 -7.33 1.45
CA SER A 277 10.97 -6.03 1.63
C SER A 277 11.35 -5.38 2.97
N ARG A 278 10.99 -4.12 3.18
CA ARG A 278 11.03 -3.42 4.48
C ARG A 278 10.52 -4.24 5.68
N ASN A 279 9.53 -5.12 5.47
CA ASN A 279 8.93 -5.97 6.50
C ASN A 279 9.48 -7.41 6.49
N LEU A 280 10.62 -7.62 5.82
CA LEU A 280 11.38 -8.88 5.70
C LEU A 280 10.65 -10.06 5.06
N LYS A 281 9.49 -9.79 4.45
CA LYS A 281 8.80 -10.71 3.54
C LYS A 281 9.45 -10.66 2.14
N PRO A 282 9.51 -11.77 1.39
CA PRO A 282 10.00 -11.78 0.01
C PRO A 282 9.31 -10.73 -0.88
N VAL A 283 10.09 -10.08 -1.75
CA VAL A 283 9.57 -9.11 -2.73
C VAL A 283 8.95 -9.84 -3.92
N MET A 284 7.84 -9.33 -4.43
CA MET A 284 7.15 -9.91 -5.60
C MET A 284 8.07 -9.96 -6.83
N GLU A 285 8.29 -11.15 -7.38
CA GLU A 285 9.24 -11.43 -8.48
C GLU A 285 9.11 -10.48 -9.68
N HIS A 286 7.88 -10.05 -10.03
CA HIS A 286 7.64 -9.11 -11.16
C HIS A 286 8.29 -7.72 -10.98
N LYS A 287 8.71 -7.36 -9.76
CA LYS A 287 9.44 -6.12 -9.45
C LYS A 287 10.96 -6.31 -9.52
N VAL A 288 11.46 -7.50 -9.18
CA VAL A 288 12.88 -7.75 -8.91
C VAL A 288 13.59 -8.69 -9.89
N LYS A 289 12.87 -9.47 -10.70
CA LYS A 289 13.44 -10.49 -11.62
C LYS A 289 14.65 -9.98 -12.41
N ARG A 290 14.50 -8.82 -13.07
CA ARG A 290 15.55 -8.20 -13.90
C ARG A 290 16.82 -7.82 -13.12
N PHE A 291 16.75 -7.59 -11.81
CA PHE A 291 17.95 -7.26 -11.04
C PHE A 291 18.90 -8.45 -10.89
N LYS A 292 18.43 -9.69 -11.05
CA LYS A 292 19.29 -10.89 -11.15
C LYS A 292 20.23 -10.81 -12.36
N GLU A 293 19.81 -10.14 -13.43
CA GLU A 293 20.61 -9.90 -14.64
C GLU A 293 21.54 -8.68 -14.48
N PHE A 294 21.05 -7.59 -13.84
CA PHE A 294 21.78 -6.31 -13.76
C PHE A 294 22.72 -6.15 -12.55
N ILE A 295 22.46 -6.81 -11.40
CA ILE A 295 23.35 -6.70 -10.23
C ILE A 295 24.73 -7.30 -10.50
N PRO A 296 24.90 -8.47 -11.19
CA PRO A 296 26.23 -8.96 -11.56
C PRO A 296 27.00 -8.02 -12.49
N GLN A 297 26.30 -7.27 -13.34
CA GLN A 297 26.91 -6.27 -14.23
C GLN A 297 27.34 -5.01 -13.47
N ALA A 298 26.50 -4.53 -12.54
CA ALA A 298 26.78 -3.37 -11.71
C ALA A 298 27.80 -3.63 -10.59
N PHE A 299 27.85 -4.86 -10.07
CA PHE A 299 28.82 -5.33 -9.08
C PHE A 299 29.57 -6.55 -9.64
N PRO A 300 30.57 -6.33 -10.52
CA PRO A 300 31.32 -7.38 -11.23
C PRO A 300 32.35 -8.11 -10.34
N CYS A 301 32.22 -8.00 -9.02
CA CYS A 301 32.94 -8.84 -8.07
C CYS A 301 32.27 -10.21 -7.94
N SER A 302 33.05 -11.24 -7.67
CA SER A 302 32.58 -12.54 -7.20
C SER A 302 32.37 -12.54 -5.69
N GLY A 303 31.43 -13.36 -5.21
CA GLY A 303 31.23 -13.62 -3.78
C GLY A 303 30.08 -12.83 -3.16
N ASP A 304 29.82 -13.17 -1.89
CA ASP A 304 28.57 -12.84 -1.22
C ASP A 304 28.44 -11.34 -0.90
N MET A 305 27.22 -10.82 -0.98
CA MET A 305 26.92 -9.43 -0.64
C MET A 305 25.51 -9.26 -0.08
N ILE A 306 25.34 -8.27 0.79
CA ILE A 306 24.06 -7.82 1.31
C ILE A 306 23.98 -6.30 1.19
N LEU A 307 23.05 -5.84 0.36
CA LEU A 307 22.84 -4.42 0.02
C LEU A 307 21.50 -3.92 0.55
N ASP A 308 21.44 -2.65 0.92
CA ASP A 308 20.20 -1.94 1.27
C ASP A 308 19.89 -0.89 0.19
N SER A 309 18.64 -0.85 -0.25
CA SER A 309 18.26 -0.13 -1.46
C SER A 309 16.77 0.20 -1.53
N GLU A 310 16.39 1.16 -2.36
CA GLU A 310 14.99 1.44 -2.70
C GLU A 310 14.75 1.11 -4.17
N ILE A 311 13.64 0.43 -4.50
CA ILE A 311 13.18 0.28 -5.89
C ILE A 311 12.15 1.36 -6.24
N ILE A 312 12.26 1.94 -7.43
CA ILE A 312 11.38 3.00 -7.94
C ILE A 312 11.05 2.67 -9.41
N LEU A 313 9.89 3.11 -9.89
CA LEU A 313 9.61 3.10 -11.33
C LEU A 313 10.17 4.39 -11.95
N VAL A 314 10.96 4.29 -13.02
CA VAL A 314 11.64 5.42 -13.68
C VAL A 314 11.30 5.38 -15.16
N ASP A 315 10.87 6.51 -15.72
CA ASP A 315 10.62 6.63 -17.16
C ASP A 315 11.96 6.68 -17.92
N THR A 316 12.15 5.90 -18.99
CA THR A 316 13.44 5.85 -19.70
C THR A 316 13.63 6.98 -20.72
N VAL A 317 12.60 7.78 -20.98
CA VAL A 317 12.66 8.93 -21.89
C VAL A 317 12.94 10.22 -21.12
N THR A 318 12.20 10.48 -20.04
CA THR A 318 12.44 11.69 -19.21
C THR A 318 13.47 11.46 -18.10
N ASN A 319 13.70 10.20 -17.69
CA ASN A 319 14.51 9.82 -16.52
C ASN A 319 13.96 10.43 -15.21
N GLU A 320 12.66 10.74 -15.16
CA GLU A 320 11.97 11.17 -13.95
C GLU A 320 11.61 9.97 -13.05
N LEU A 321 11.60 10.21 -11.74
CA LEU A 321 11.19 9.23 -10.74
C LEU A 321 9.65 9.25 -10.62
N LEU A 322 8.99 8.14 -10.94
CA LEU A 322 7.53 8.06 -10.92
C LEU A 322 7.02 7.80 -9.48
N PRO A 323 5.90 8.43 -9.05
CA PRO A 323 5.43 8.39 -7.66
C PRO A 323 5.15 6.99 -7.09
N PHE A 324 5.08 6.90 -5.76
CA PHE A 324 4.82 5.65 -5.05
C PHE A 324 3.57 4.89 -5.52
N GLY A 325 3.65 3.56 -5.47
CA GLY A 325 2.56 2.67 -5.86
C GLY A 325 2.37 2.52 -7.37
N THR A 326 3.11 3.24 -8.22
CA THR A 326 3.22 2.96 -9.68
C THR A 326 3.80 1.57 -9.95
N LEU A 327 4.64 1.06 -9.05
CA LEU A 327 5.25 -0.28 -9.04
C LEU A 327 4.26 -1.46 -9.04
N GLY A 328 2.95 -1.23 -8.81
CA GLY A 328 1.94 -2.30 -8.89
C GLY A 328 1.76 -2.79 -10.33
N ALA A 329 1.68 -4.10 -10.54
CA ALA A 329 1.69 -4.73 -11.88
C ALA A 329 0.69 -4.13 -12.91
N HIS A 330 -0.52 -3.75 -12.48
CA HIS A 330 -1.52 -3.10 -13.34
C HIS A 330 -1.21 -1.62 -13.62
N LYS A 331 -0.53 -0.92 -12.70
CA LYS A 331 -0.10 0.48 -12.88
C LYS A 331 1.15 0.55 -13.78
N LYS A 332 2.12 -0.34 -13.60
CA LYS A 332 3.30 -0.45 -14.48
C LYS A 332 2.90 -0.61 -15.96
N LYS A 333 1.84 -1.38 -16.27
CA LYS A 333 1.31 -1.52 -17.64
C LYS A 333 0.83 -0.20 -18.29
N LYS A 334 0.57 0.87 -17.52
CA LYS A 334 0.24 2.20 -18.06
C LYS A 334 1.48 2.98 -18.52
N PHE A 335 2.65 2.69 -17.96
CA PHE A 335 3.90 3.38 -18.25
C PHE A 335 4.77 2.47 -19.14
N GLN A 336 4.49 2.46 -20.44
CA GLN A 336 5.16 1.56 -21.41
C GLN A 336 6.69 1.78 -21.43
N ASN A 337 7.11 3.03 -21.29
CA ASN A 337 8.51 3.45 -21.28
C ASN A 337 9.15 3.41 -19.88
N ALA A 338 8.56 2.76 -18.87
CA ALA A 338 9.09 2.81 -17.51
C ALA A 338 9.66 1.48 -17.00
N VAL A 339 10.88 1.56 -16.47
CA VAL A 339 11.64 0.45 -15.89
C VAL A 339 11.64 0.54 -14.37
N VAL A 340 11.86 -0.59 -13.70
CA VAL A 340 12.12 -0.55 -12.24
C VAL A 340 13.62 -0.32 -12.09
N CYS A 341 13.99 0.82 -11.51
CA CYS A 341 15.36 1.15 -11.16
C CYS A 341 15.60 0.84 -9.68
N LEU A 342 16.82 0.40 -9.37
CA LEU A 342 17.32 0.15 -8.04
C LEU A 342 18.25 1.30 -7.64
N PHE A 343 18.07 1.85 -6.44
CA PHE A 343 18.96 2.85 -5.84
C PHE A 343 19.58 2.28 -4.56
N VAL A 344 20.85 1.88 -4.62
CA VAL A 344 21.60 1.29 -3.51
C VAL A 344 22.13 2.38 -2.59
N PHE A 345 21.93 2.26 -1.28
CA PHE A 345 22.27 3.32 -0.31
C PHE A 345 23.05 2.85 0.93
N ASP A 346 23.21 1.54 1.17
CA ASP A 346 24.09 1.00 2.21
C ASP A 346 24.49 -0.45 1.86
N CYS A 347 25.53 -0.97 2.51
CA CYS A 347 25.96 -2.36 2.39
C CYS A 347 26.32 -2.93 3.76
N MET A 348 25.75 -4.09 4.10
CA MET A 348 25.93 -4.75 5.40
C MET A 348 26.94 -5.89 5.33
N LEU A 349 27.14 -6.47 4.14
CA LEU A 349 28.11 -7.53 3.88
C LEU A 349 28.62 -7.40 2.44
N PHE A 350 29.91 -7.59 2.20
CA PHE A 350 30.48 -7.51 0.85
C PHE A 350 31.72 -8.41 0.70
N LYS A 351 31.77 -9.18 -0.40
CA LYS A 351 32.80 -10.22 -0.65
C LYS A 351 32.95 -11.21 0.52
N GLY A 352 31.86 -11.46 1.25
CA GLY A 352 31.83 -12.31 2.45
C GLY A 352 32.13 -11.61 3.78
N GLU A 353 32.67 -10.38 3.79
CA GLU A 353 33.00 -9.66 5.02
C GLU A 353 31.83 -8.86 5.59
N ASP A 354 31.66 -8.90 6.91
CA ASP A 354 30.59 -8.23 7.66
C ASP A 354 30.98 -6.75 7.91
N LEU A 355 30.28 -5.85 7.25
CA LEU A 355 30.58 -4.41 7.26
C LEU A 355 29.78 -3.65 8.32
N THR A 356 28.87 -4.31 9.06
CA THR A 356 27.89 -3.61 9.92
C THR A 356 28.53 -2.74 11.00
N ASN A 357 29.73 -3.12 11.47
CA ASN A 357 30.48 -2.40 12.50
C ASN A 357 31.40 -1.29 11.95
N LEU A 358 31.52 -1.12 10.63
CA LEU A 358 32.27 -0.03 10.01
C LEU A 358 31.45 1.28 10.03
N SER A 359 32.13 2.43 9.89
CA SER A 359 31.44 3.72 9.77
C SER A 359 30.59 3.79 8.50
N PHE A 360 29.59 4.68 8.46
CA PHE A 360 28.81 4.85 7.23
C PHE A 360 29.67 5.38 6.08
N GLN A 361 30.64 6.24 6.39
CA GLN A 361 31.62 6.72 5.41
C GLN A 361 32.43 5.58 4.76
N ASP A 362 32.89 4.60 5.55
CA ASP A 362 33.63 3.44 5.03
C ASP A 362 32.74 2.53 4.18
N ARG A 363 31.52 2.22 4.65
CA ARG A 363 30.56 1.39 3.90
C ARG A 363 30.15 2.06 2.58
N ARG A 364 29.93 3.38 2.62
CA ARG A 364 29.63 4.18 1.43
C ARG A 364 30.79 4.18 0.44
N LYS A 365 32.02 4.34 0.90
CA LYS A 365 33.20 4.24 0.04
C LYS A 365 33.36 2.85 -0.57
N ILE A 366 33.10 1.77 0.19
CA ILE A 366 33.15 0.40 -0.33
C ILE A 366 32.14 0.20 -1.48
N LEU A 367 30.94 0.81 -1.40
CA LEU A 367 29.99 0.83 -2.52
C LEU A 367 30.56 1.61 -3.72
N GLU A 368 31.05 2.83 -3.51
CA GLU A 368 31.54 3.72 -4.57
C GLU A 368 32.75 3.13 -5.32
N ASP A 369 33.70 2.53 -4.59
CA ASP A 369 34.89 1.88 -5.15
C ASP A 369 34.58 0.59 -5.94
N ASN A 370 33.36 0.02 -5.85
CA ASN A 370 33.03 -1.30 -6.42
C ASN A 370 31.78 -1.33 -7.32
N ILE A 371 30.95 -0.28 -7.35
CA ILE A 371 29.78 -0.20 -8.24
C ILE A 371 30.16 0.35 -9.63
N LYS A 372 29.54 -0.20 -10.67
CA LYS A 372 29.49 0.34 -12.04
C LYS A 372 28.04 0.71 -12.34
N PRO A 373 27.62 1.97 -12.12
CA PRO A 373 26.21 2.35 -12.22
C PRO A 373 25.63 2.10 -13.62
N LEU A 374 24.52 1.37 -13.66
CA LEU A 374 23.74 1.09 -14.86
C LEU A 374 22.53 2.03 -14.87
N LYS A 375 22.59 3.06 -15.73
CA LYS A 375 21.54 4.08 -15.85
C LYS A 375 20.15 3.44 -15.99
N SER A 376 19.20 3.94 -15.21
CA SER A 376 17.81 3.45 -15.13
C SER A 376 17.61 2.00 -14.66
N TYR A 377 18.67 1.27 -14.26
CA TYR A 377 18.56 -0.11 -13.76
C TYR A 377 19.14 -0.30 -12.36
N VAL A 378 20.44 -0.02 -12.16
CA VAL A 378 21.13 -0.20 -10.88
C VAL A 378 22.05 1.00 -10.66
N GLN A 379 21.60 1.92 -9.81
CA GLN A 379 22.30 3.16 -9.51
C GLN A 379 22.64 3.23 -8.02
N LEU A 380 23.61 4.06 -7.68
CA LEU A 380 23.91 4.41 -6.30
C LEU A 380 23.03 5.61 -5.88
N SER A 381 22.68 5.74 -4.61
CA SER A 381 21.94 6.91 -4.14
C SER A 381 22.78 8.18 -4.25
N GLU A 382 22.19 9.25 -4.77
CA GLU A 382 22.74 10.61 -4.72
C GLU A 382 22.93 11.05 -3.26
N ILE A 383 24.13 11.55 -2.94
CA ILE A 383 24.57 11.88 -1.59
C ILE A 383 25.37 13.18 -1.59
N HIS A 384 25.19 13.99 -0.54
CA HIS A 384 25.98 15.20 -0.29
C HIS A 384 26.46 15.22 1.16
N PHE A 385 27.71 15.59 1.40
CA PHE A 385 28.20 15.85 2.76
C PHE A 385 27.98 17.31 3.13
N LEU A 386 27.27 17.55 4.24
CA LEU A 386 26.83 18.86 4.69
C LEU A 386 27.47 19.20 6.04
N LYS A 387 28.10 20.36 6.12
CA LYS A 387 28.86 20.86 7.28
C LYS A 387 28.03 21.77 8.18
N ASN A 388 26.96 22.40 7.66
CA ASN A 388 26.16 23.36 8.41
C ASN A 388 24.66 23.32 8.06
N LYS A 389 23.86 24.01 8.89
CA LYS A 389 22.40 24.10 8.77
C LYS A 389 21.95 24.73 7.43
N HIS A 390 22.68 25.72 6.93
CA HIS A 390 22.29 26.47 5.73
C HIS A 390 22.39 25.59 4.47
N GLU A 391 23.46 24.81 4.35
CA GLU A 391 23.61 23.78 3.30
C GLU A 391 22.45 22.76 3.34
N LEU A 392 22.02 22.34 4.54
CA LEU A 392 20.86 21.44 4.71
C LEU A 392 19.53 22.12 4.35
N ALA A 393 19.32 23.39 4.70
CA ALA A 393 18.14 24.15 4.31
C ALA A 393 18.04 24.32 2.79
N LEU A 394 19.14 24.71 2.13
CA LEU A 394 19.24 24.83 0.66
C LEU A 394 19.01 23.49 -0.05
N MET A 395 19.60 22.41 0.47
CA MET A 395 19.49 21.09 -0.14
C MET A 395 18.08 20.51 0.06
N VAL A 396 17.43 20.72 1.21
CA VAL A 396 16.00 20.41 1.40
C VAL A 396 15.13 21.22 0.44
N ALA A 397 15.42 22.51 0.25
CA ALA A 397 14.71 23.34 -0.72
C ALA A 397 14.89 22.85 -2.18
N LYS A 398 16.10 22.43 -2.59
CA LYS A 398 16.38 21.84 -3.92
C LYS A 398 15.58 20.55 -4.14
N VAL A 399 15.57 19.66 -3.15
CA VAL A 399 14.84 18.38 -3.17
C VAL A 399 13.32 18.57 -3.23
N LEU A 400 12.76 19.47 -2.41
CA LEU A 400 11.31 19.75 -2.43
C LEU A 400 10.86 20.46 -3.71
N LYS A 401 11.67 21.37 -4.27
CA LYS A 401 11.40 22.00 -5.59
C LYS A 401 11.43 21.00 -6.76
N ALA A 402 12.05 19.83 -6.58
CA ALA A 402 12.04 18.72 -7.53
C ALA A 402 10.95 17.67 -7.25
N HIS A 403 9.96 18.00 -6.41
CA HIS A 403 8.81 17.15 -6.05
C HIS A 403 9.18 15.83 -5.36
N LEU A 404 10.36 15.77 -4.74
CA LEU A 404 10.84 14.61 -4.01
C LEU A 404 10.40 14.65 -2.54
N GLU A 405 10.24 13.48 -1.91
CA GLU A 405 9.58 13.30 -0.60
C GLU A 405 10.30 13.99 0.59
N GLY A 406 11.56 14.39 0.41
CA GLY A 406 12.46 14.90 1.44
C GLY A 406 13.79 14.16 1.43
N VAL A 407 14.46 14.05 2.58
CA VAL A 407 15.83 13.53 2.69
C VAL A 407 16.06 12.61 3.88
N VAL A 408 17.08 11.76 3.76
CA VAL A 408 17.61 10.92 4.85
C VAL A 408 19.00 11.41 5.22
N LEU A 409 19.18 11.78 6.48
CA LEU A 409 20.45 12.22 7.03
C LEU A 409 21.11 11.07 7.81
N LYS A 410 22.41 10.87 7.56
CA LYS A 410 23.23 9.79 8.12
C LYS A 410 24.47 10.39 8.78
N ASP A 411 24.79 9.89 9.97
CA ASP A 411 26.04 10.19 10.67
C ASP A 411 27.22 9.54 9.93
N PRO A 412 28.30 10.28 9.57
CA PRO A 412 29.48 9.71 8.91
C PRO A 412 30.11 8.55 9.70
N CYS A 413 30.19 8.69 11.02
CA CYS A 413 30.74 7.71 11.96
C CYS A 413 29.71 6.62 12.33
N GLY A 414 28.47 6.72 11.83
CA GLY A 414 27.37 5.84 12.19
C GLY A 414 27.51 4.40 11.68
N THR A 415 27.70 3.46 12.60
CA THR A 415 27.61 2.01 12.31
C THR A 415 26.21 1.61 11.82
N TYR A 416 26.11 0.52 11.08
CA TYR A 416 24.80 -0.02 10.68
C TYR A 416 24.17 -0.72 11.88
N GLN A 417 22.99 -0.27 12.30
CA GLN A 417 22.34 -0.75 13.52
C GLN A 417 20.99 -1.41 13.21
N PRO A 418 20.94 -2.74 13.07
CA PRO A 418 19.74 -3.46 12.66
C PRO A 418 18.51 -3.15 13.51
N GLY A 419 17.43 -2.70 12.87
CA GLY A 419 16.15 -2.36 13.52
C GLY A 419 16.16 -1.16 14.48
N LYS A 420 17.32 -0.55 14.77
CA LYS A 420 17.39 0.70 15.56
C LYS A 420 17.06 1.91 14.68
N ARG A 421 16.58 2.97 15.33
CA ARG A 421 16.31 4.27 14.69
C ARG A 421 17.52 5.19 14.82
N GLY A 422 18.57 4.91 14.05
CA GLY A 422 19.82 5.69 14.06
C GLY A 422 19.86 6.83 13.04
N TRP A 423 19.21 6.69 11.89
CA TRP A 423 19.15 7.76 10.87
C TRP A 423 18.11 8.82 11.23
N ILE A 424 18.13 9.92 10.48
CA ILE A 424 17.16 11.02 10.57
C ILE A 424 16.47 11.17 9.21
N LYS A 425 15.18 11.51 9.18
CA LYS A 425 14.44 11.87 7.96
C LYS A 425 13.82 13.24 8.10
N VAL A 426 14.03 14.10 7.10
CA VAL A 426 13.42 15.43 7.00
C VAL A 426 12.40 15.41 5.87
N LYS A 427 11.25 16.06 6.05
CA LYS A 427 10.13 16.08 5.12
C LYS A 427 9.30 17.35 5.25
N LYS A 428 8.59 17.71 4.16
CA LYS A 428 7.52 18.72 4.13
C LYS A 428 6.51 18.55 5.28
N ASP A 429 6.08 17.31 5.60
CA ASP A 429 5.06 17.04 6.63
C ASP A 429 5.54 17.12 8.10
N TYR A 430 6.83 17.36 8.37
CA TYR A 430 7.35 17.50 9.76
C TYR A 430 7.90 18.89 10.08
N LEU A 431 8.36 19.62 9.06
CA LEU A 431 9.05 20.89 9.22
C LEU A 431 8.14 21.95 9.86
N TYR A 432 8.69 22.69 10.82
CA TYR A 432 8.01 23.74 11.58
C TYR A 432 6.68 23.28 12.20
N GLN A 433 6.70 22.10 12.82
CA GLN A 433 5.52 21.46 13.45
C GLN A 433 4.39 21.14 12.45
N GLY A 434 4.72 20.95 11.17
CA GLY A 434 3.73 20.66 10.12
C GLY A 434 3.17 21.90 9.43
N LYS A 435 3.65 23.12 9.74
CA LYS A 435 3.23 24.36 9.06
C LYS A 435 3.56 24.40 7.55
N MET A 436 4.43 23.51 7.07
CA MET A 436 4.73 23.34 5.64
C MET A 436 3.94 22.19 4.98
N ALA A 437 3.15 21.44 5.75
CA ALA A 437 2.37 20.31 5.25
C ALA A 437 1.13 20.77 4.49
N ASP A 438 0.64 19.93 3.56
CA ASP A 438 -0.61 20.21 2.86
C ASP A 438 -1.80 19.85 3.78
N SER A 439 -2.69 20.81 4.04
CA SER A 439 -3.92 20.61 4.82
C SER A 439 -5.18 21.11 4.10
N ALA A 440 -6.33 20.58 4.51
CA ALA A 440 -7.65 21.03 4.10
C ALA A 440 -8.63 20.94 5.28
N ASP A 441 -9.49 21.95 5.44
CA ASP A 441 -10.61 21.92 6.38
C ASP A 441 -11.74 21.09 5.79
N LEU A 442 -12.08 19.93 6.37
CA LEU A 442 -13.04 18.98 5.81
C LEU A 442 -14.14 18.63 6.82
N VAL A 443 -15.34 18.33 6.30
CA VAL A 443 -16.51 17.97 7.11
C VAL A 443 -16.53 16.47 7.40
N VAL A 444 -16.90 16.09 8.63
CA VAL A 444 -17.14 14.68 9.01
C VAL A 444 -18.47 14.20 8.41
N LEU A 445 -18.44 13.40 7.35
CA LEU A 445 -19.66 12.89 6.68
C LEU A 445 -20.18 11.56 7.27
N GLY A 446 -19.34 10.88 8.05
CA GLY A 446 -19.68 9.62 8.70
C GLY A 446 -18.49 9.00 9.43
N ALA A 447 -18.73 7.92 10.18
CA ALA A 447 -17.70 7.24 10.96
C ALA A 447 -17.93 5.73 11.06
N SER A 448 -16.83 4.97 11.18
CA SER A 448 -16.80 3.55 11.49
C SER A 448 -16.12 3.30 12.84
N TYR A 449 -16.46 2.18 13.46
CA TYR A 449 -15.83 1.72 14.69
C TYR A 449 -14.35 1.37 14.49
N GLY A 450 -13.58 1.43 15.58
CA GLY A 450 -12.20 0.96 15.60
C GLY A 450 -12.09 -0.56 15.72
N SER A 451 -10.90 -1.04 16.09
CA SER A 451 -10.64 -2.48 16.31
C SER A 451 -9.67 -2.68 17.47
N GLY A 452 -9.68 -3.87 18.09
CA GLY A 452 -9.00 -4.10 19.36
C GLY A 452 -9.51 -3.16 20.44
N LYS A 453 -8.61 -2.47 21.15
CA LYS A 453 -8.94 -1.48 22.20
C LYS A 453 -9.82 -0.29 21.76
N LYS A 454 -10.10 -0.15 20.46
CA LYS A 454 -10.97 0.90 19.89
C LYS A 454 -12.27 0.35 19.27
N GLY A 455 -12.60 -0.93 19.48
CA GLY A 455 -13.95 -1.44 19.19
C GLY A 455 -15.01 -0.68 19.98
N GLY A 456 -16.23 -0.55 19.45
CA GLY A 456 -17.32 0.18 20.11
C GLY A 456 -17.15 1.70 20.16
N LEU A 457 -15.99 2.23 19.78
CA LEU A 457 -15.72 3.68 19.70
C LEU A 457 -15.49 4.11 18.26
N LEU A 458 -16.19 5.17 17.84
CA LEU A 458 -15.99 5.78 16.52
C LEU A 458 -14.53 6.24 16.40
N SER A 459 -13.82 5.68 15.41
CA SER A 459 -12.36 5.80 15.33
C SER A 459 -11.81 5.90 13.90
N ILE A 460 -12.66 5.73 12.88
CA ILE A 460 -12.31 5.89 11.47
C ILE A 460 -13.35 6.81 10.84
N PHE A 461 -12.97 8.04 10.50
CA PHE A 461 -13.89 9.09 10.07
C PHE A 461 -13.79 9.29 8.55
N LEU A 462 -14.94 9.40 7.88
CA LEU A 462 -15.04 9.69 6.45
C LEU A 462 -15.16 11.20 6.27
N MET A 463 -14.09 11.80 5.76
CA MET A 463 -13.98 13.25 5.54
C MET A 463 -14.37 13.62 4.11
N GLY A 464 -15.03 14.76 3.93
CA GLY A 464 -15.43 15.23 2.62
C GLY A 464 -15.62 16.73 2.50
N CYS A 465 -15.96 17.16 1.30
CA CYS A 465 -16.26 18.55 0.94
C CYS A 465 -17.60 18.66 0.21
N TYR A 466 -18.12 19.87 0.12
CA TYR A 466 -19.30 20.19 -0.69
C TYR A 466 -18.90 20.51 -2.13
N ASP A 467 -19.67 20.07 -3.12
CA ASP A 467 -19.56 20.57 -4.49
C ASP A 467 -20.74 21.49 -4.81
N SER A 468 -20.42 22.77 -4.99
CA SER A 468 -21.35 23.83 -5.38
C SER A 468 -21.92 23.67 -6.80
N ARG A 469 -21.32 22.81 -7.64
CA ARG A 469 -21.76 22.51 -9.01
C ARG A 469 -22.84 21.43 -9.05
N ASP A 470 -22.64 20.35 -8.30
CA ASP A 470 -23.57 19.19 -8.24
C ASP A 470 -24.55 19.27 -7.06
N PHE A 471 -24.42 20.27 -6.18
CA PHE A 471 -25.15 20.43 -4.91
C PHE A 471 -25.05 19.23 -3.94
N LEU A 472 -23.99 18.42 -4.05
CA LEU A 472 -23.78 17.17 -3.33
C LEU A 472 -22.49 17.18 -2.50
N TRP A 473 -22.50 16.44 -1.39
CA TRP A 473 -21.29 16.14 -0.62
C TRP A 473 -20.49 15.01 -1.26
N LYS A 474 -19.17 15.16 -1.31
CA LYS A 474 -18.25 14.25 -1.98
C LYS A 474 -17.10 13.85 -1.03
N THR A 475 -16.62 12.62 -1.15
CA THR A 475 -15.68 12.01 -0.19
C THR A 475 -14.22 12.26 -0.56
N VAL A 476 -13.44 12.82 0.37
CA VAL A 476 -12.00 13.14 0.17
C VAL A 476 -11.08 12.10 0.77
N THR A 477 -11.32 11.60 1.99
CA THR A 477 -10.43 10.59 2.61
C THR A 477 -11.06 9.90 3.82
N LYS A 478 -10.45 8.81 4.28
CA LYS A 478 -10.72 8.20 5.58
C LYS A 478 -9.54 8.44 6.53
N VAL A 479 -9.82 8.97 7.72
CA VAL A 479 -8.80 9.33 8.72
C VAL A 479 -9.04 8.57 10.04
N HIS A 480 -7.95 8.10 10.66
CA HIS A 480 -7.98 7.24 11.85
C HIS A 480 -6.96 7.64 12.94
N THR A 481 -6.33 8.81 12.77
CA THR A 481 -5.15 9.25 13.52
C THR A 481 -5.16 10.77 13.64
N GLY A 482 -4.76 11.28 14.81
CA GLY A 482 -4.74 12.71 15.11
C GLY A 482 -5.27 13.00 16.50
N LEU A 483 -6.48 12.51 16.78
CA LEU A 483 -7.08 12.52 18.12
C LEU A 483 -6.24 11.66 19.09
N ASP A 484 -6.12 12.14 20.32
CA ASP A 484 -5.76 11.32 21.48
C ASP A 484 -6.94 10.38 21.89
N ASP A 485 -6.84 9.75 23.06
CA ASP A 485 -7.85 8.80 23.52
C ASP A 485 -8.97 9.42 24.37
N ASN A 486 -8.81 10.64 24.90
CA ASN A 486 -9.87 11.38 25.59
C ASN A 486 -10.75 12.13 24.58
N ALA A 487 -10.15 12.96 23.72
CA ALA A 487 -10.88 13.71 22.70
C ALA A 487 -11.68 12.80 21.75
N ARG A 488 -11.24 11.55 21.57
CA ARG A 488 -11.95 10.53 20.78
C ARG A 488 -13.14 9.88 21.52
N LEU A 489 -13.19 9.93 22.86
CA LEU A 489 -14.37 9.59 23.64
C LEU A 489 -15.40 10.73 23.56
N ASP A 490 -14.95 11.98 23.75
CA ASP A 490 -15.82 13.16 23.68
C ASP A 490 -16.48 13.25 22.28
N MET A 491 -15.67 13.16 21.21
CA MET A 491 -16.16 13.10 19.82
C MET A 491 -17.01 11.85 19.51
N HIS A 492 -16.87 10.74 20.26
CA HIS A 492 -17.74 9.59 20.06
C HIS A 492 -19.17 9.90 20.52
N ASP A 493 -19.32 10.42 21.74
CA ASP A 493 -20.61 10.73 22.33
C ASP A 493 -21.32 11.89 21.62
N GLU A 494 -20.58 12.85 21.05
CA GLU A 494 -21.15 13.92 20.23
C GLU A 494 -21.59 13.41 18.85
N LEU A 495 -20.71 12.78 18.10
CA LEU A 495 -21.02 12.34 16.73
C LEU A 495 -22.12 11.27 16.69
N LEU A 496 -22.22 10.40 17.71
CA LEU A 496 -23.28 9.40 17.78
C LEU A 496 -24.69 10.01 17.90
N LYS A 497 -24.81 11.23 18.46
CA LYS A 497 -26.07 12.00 18.50
C LYS A 497 -26.43 12.57 17.10
N LEU A 498 -25.42 13.03 16.36
CA LEU A 498 -25.55 13.68 15.05
C LEU A 498 -25.65 12.69 13.87
N MET A 499 -25.19 11.45 14.04
CA MET A 499 -25.20 10.41 13.00
C MET A 499 -26.37 9.41 13.13
N GLU A 500 -26.66 8.70 12.06
CA GLU A 500 -27.51 7.50 12.01
C GLU A 500 -26.73 6.30 11.45
N ARG A 501 -27.13 5.06 11.76
CA ARG A 501 -26.45 3.86 11.26
C ARG A 501 -26.71 3.70 9.76
N SER A 502 -25.66 3.46 8.99
CA SER A 502 -25.76 3.40 7.53
C SER A 502 -26.46 2.14 7.03
N ASN A 503 -27.02 2.22 5.82
CA ASN A 503 -27.63 1.08 5.14
C ASN A 503 -26.75 0.69 3.93
N PRO A 504 -26.12 -0.50 3.91
CA PRO A 504 -25.26 -0.95 2.80
C PRO A 504 -25.93 -0.95 1.42
N TYR A 505 -27.27 -1.01 1.38
CA TYR A 505 -28.05 -0.98 0.14
C TYR A 505 -28.42 0.43 -0.31
N ARG A 506 -28.46 1.42 0.61
CA ARG A 506 -28.96 2.79 0.40
C ARG A 506 -28.00 3.84 0.97
N VAL A 507 -27.24 4.48 0.09
CA VAL A 507 -26.46 5.70 0.39
C VAL A 507 -27.43 6.89 0.55
N PRO A 508 -27.19 7.85 1.48
CA PRO A 508 -27.99 9.06 1.60
C PRO A 508 -27.99 9.90 0.31
N THR A 509 -29.13 10.52 -0.03
CA THR A 509 -29.29 11.26 -1.29
C THR A 509 -28.48 12.55 -1.38
N TRP A 510 -27.94 13.05 -0.27
CA TRP A 510 -27.03 14.20 -0.21
C TRP A 510 -25.55 13.81 -0.41
N LEU A 511 -25.23 12.51 -0.44
CA LEU A 511 -23.86 11.98 -0.41
C LEU A 511 -23.52 11.19 -1.69
N LEU A 512 -22.58 11.70 -2.48
CA LEU A 512 -21.96 10.95 -3.57
C LEU A 512 -20.78 10.13 -3.00
N CYS A 513 -21.04 8.86 -2.69
CA CYS A 513 -20.06 7.92 -2.12
C CYS A 513 -20.20 6.52 -2.74
N SER A 514 -19.08 5.81 -2.92
CA SER A 514 -19.09 4.42 -3.40
C SER A 514 -19.45 3.45 -2.27
N LYS A 515 -20.17 2.35 -2.58
CA LYS A 515 -20.64 1.39 -1.55
C LYS A 515 -19.52 0.74 -0.72
N SER A 516 -18.29 0.71 -1.25
CA SER A 516 -17.07 0.26 -0.56
C SER A 516 -16.49 1.29 0.41
N LEU A 517 -16.80 2.58 0.24
CA LEU A 517 -16.36 3.67 1.12
C LEU A 517 -17.41 4.05 2.17
N LEU A 518 -18.66 3.60 2.03
CA LEU A 518 -19.71 3.83 3.03
C LEU A 518 -19.23 3.39 4.45
N PRO A 519 -19.32 4.26 5.47
CA PRO A 519 -18.93 3.95 6.85
C PRO A 519 -20.11 3.35 7.63
N ASP A 520 -19.88 2.97 8.89
CA ASP A 520 -20.88 2.26 9.72
C ASP A 520 -22.03 3.20 10.14
N PHE A 521 -21.72 4.49 10.30
CA PHE A 521 -22.65 5.59 10.60
C PHE A 521 -22.43 6.77 9.65
N VAL A 522 -23.51 7.44 9.25
CA VAL A 522 -23.51 8.62 8.37
C VAL A 522 -24.20 9.80 9.06
N ALA A 523 -23.86 11.03 8.69
CA ALA A 523 -24.51 12.23 9.22
C ALA A 523 -26.03 12.24 8.97
N LYS A 524 -26.83 12.69 9.95
CA LYS A 524 -28.27 12.96 9.73
C LYS A 524 -28.47 14.20 8.86
N ASP A 525 -27.78 15.29 9.20
CA ASP A 525 -27.63 16.50 8.39
C ASP A 525 -26.13 16.86 8.32
N PRO A 526 -25.49 16.81 7.13
CA PRO A 526 -24.08 17.18 6.98
C PRO A 526 -23.79 18.65 7.32
N LEU A 527 -24.79 19.53 7.37
CA LEU A 527 -24.61 20.93 7.77
C LEU A 527 -24.42 21.13 9.28
N GLN A 528 -24.80 20.15 10.11
CA GLN A 528 -24.58 20.16 11.56
C GLN A 528 -23.30 19.43 11.99
N MET A 529 -22.52 18.91 11.04
CA MET A 529 -21.32 18.13 11.33
C MET A 529 -20.10 19.02 11.53
N PRO A 530 -19.19 18.67 12.46
CA PRO A 530 -18.00 19.47 12.70
C PRO A 530 -17.04 19.45 11.50
N VAL A 531 -16.31 20.56 11.37
CA VAL A 531 -15.19 20.71 10.44
C VAL A 531 -13.90 20.37 11.17
N TRP A 532 -13.03 19.56 10.58
CA TRP A 532 -11.70 19.26 11.13
C TRP A 532 -10.63 19.58 10.09
N GLU A 533 -9.50 20.11 10.56
CA GLU A 533 -8.31 20.32 9.75
C GLU A 533 -7.63 18.97 9.54
N ILE A 534 -7.54 18.53 8.28
CA ILE A 534 -6.91 17.28 7.87
C ILE A 534 -5.62 17.58 7.13
N THR A 535 -4.49 17.20 7.73
CA THR A 535 -3.15 17.36 7.14
C THR A 535 -2.67 16.03 6.56
N GLY A 536 -1.98 16.09 5.42
CA GLY A 536 -1.35 14.94 4.75
C GLY A 536 0.13 15.13 4.44
N ALA A 537 0.71 14.12 3.80
CA ALA A 537 2.04 14.24 3.19
C ALA A 537 2.00 14.94 1.82
N GLU A 538 0.91 14.73 1.08
CA GLU A 538 0.62 15.29 -0.25
C GLU A 538 -0.88 15.10 -0.57
N PHE A 539 -1.40 15.90 -1.51
CA PHE A 539 -2.64 15.59 -2.21
C PHE A 539 -2.36 14.71 -3.43
N THR A 540 -3.19 13.70 -3.66
CA THR A 540 -3.04 12.69 -4.72
C THR A 540 -4.32 12.56 -5.54
N LYS A 541 -4.24 11.98 -6.74
CA LYS A 541 -5.43 11.61 -7.55
C LYS A 541 -5.58 10.09 -7.64
N SER A 542 -6.71 9.57 -7.15
CA SER A 542 -7.11 8.16 -7.17
C SER A 542 -8.50 8.00 -7.78
N GLY A 543 -8.81 6.84 -8.36
CA GLY A 543 -10.12 6.58 -8.99
C GLY A 543 -11.24 6.17 -8.01
N GLU A 544 -10.98 6.20 -6.70
CA GLU A 544 -11.88 5.66 -5.67
C GLU A 544 -12.75 6.74 -5.00
N ASN A 545 -12.28 7.99 -5.01
CA ASN A 545 -12.92 9.15 -4.42
C ASN A 545 -13.78 9.93 -5.42
N THR A 546 -14.88 10.50 -4.94
CA THR A 546 -15.85 11.21 -5.78
C THR A 546 -15.51 12.69 -6.01
N THR A 547 -14.55 13.23 -5.26
CA THR A 547 -14.02 14.61 -5.34
C THR A 547 -13.05 14.82 -6.51
N ALA A 548 -13.52 14.62 -7.75
CA ALA A 548 -12.67 14.62 -8.95
C ALA A 548 -11.43 13.68 -8.84
N GLY A 549 -11.56 12.62 -8.02
CA GLY A 549 -10.49 11.70 -7.66
C GLY A 549 -9.46 12.22 -6.64
N ILE A 550 -9.57 13.44 -6.12
CA ILE A 550 -8.59 13.99 -5.18
C ILE A 550 -8.66 13.24 -3.83
N SER A 551 -7.50 12.97 -3.22
CA SER A 551 -7.33 12.21 -1.97
C SER A 551 -6.11 12.69 -1.18
N ILE A 552 -6.20 12.70 0.15
CA ILE A 552 -5.07 13.08 1.03
C ILE A 552 -4.26 11.82 1.39
N ARG A 553 -2.94 11.83 1.14
CA ARG A 553 -2.04 10.71 1.49
C ARG A 553 -1.56 10.82 2.94
N PHE A 554 -1.65 9.72 3.69
CA PHE A 554 -1.34 9.63 5.13
C PHE A 554 -2.08 10.70 5.98
N PRO A 555 -3.43 10.81 5.85
CA PRO A 555 -4.22 11.87 6.48
C PRO A 555 -4.18 11.78 8.01
N ARG A 556 -4.21 12.95 8.66
CA ARG A 556 -4.28 13.09 10.12
C ARG A 556 -5.18 14.25 10.47
N ILE A 557 -5.99 14.09 11.51
CA ILE A 557 -6.65 15.21 12.17
C ILE A 557 -5.55 16.00 12.90
N THR A 558 -5.41 17.28 12.62
CA THR A 558 -4.42 18.15 13.28
C THR A 558 -5.07 19.18 14.18
N ARG A 559 -6.30 19.61 13.87
CA ARG A 559 -7.08 20.56 14.68
C ARG A 559 -8.58 20.34 14.47
N LEU A 560 -9.36 20.48 15.53
CA LEU A 560 -10.83 20.58 15.45
C LEU A 560 -11.15 22.06 15.16
N ARG A 561 -12.03 22.33 14.19
CA ARG A 561 -12.30 23.69 13.70
C ARG A 561 -13.64 24.18 14.23
N ASP A 562 -13.69 24.37 15.53
CA ASP A 562 -14.85 24.94 16.25
C ASP A 562 -15.13 26.40 15.81
N ASP A 563 -14.15 27.03 15.14
CA ASP A 563 -14.22 28.32 14.45
C ASP A 563 -14.83 28.26 13.04
N LYS A 564 -15.29 27.10 12.55
CA LYS A 564 -15.88 26.94 11.21
C LYS A 564 -17.14 26.08 11.19
N THR A 565 -18.17 26.57 10.51
CA THR A 565 -19.34 25.75 10.12
C THR A 565 -19.04 24.90 8.88
N ALA A 566 -19.86 23.87 8.63
CA ALA A 566 -19.78 23.04 7.43
C ALA A 566 -19.86 23.81 6.09
N LYS A 567 -20.36 25.06 6.09
CA LYS A 567 -20.40 25.95 4.92
C LYS A 567 -19.07 26.69 4.65
N GLU A 568 -18.20 26.77 5.65
CA GLU A 568 -16.90 27.46 5.61
C GLU A 568 -15.72 26.46 5.52
N ALA A 569 -16.03 25.17 5.46
CA ALA A 569 -15.11 24.12 5.08
C ALA A 569 -14.62 24.29 3.63
N THR A 570 -13.56 23.57 3.27
CA THR A 570 -13.03 23.52 1.90
C THR A 570 -14.10 22.97 0.97
N ASP A 571 -14.50 23.71 -0.07
CA ASP A 571 -15.37 23.20 -1.14
C ASP A 571 -14.55 22.46 -2.22
N LEU A 572 -15.19 21.79 -3.18
CA LEU A 572 -14.45 21.05 -4.20
C LEU A 572 -13.63 21.98 -5.13
N LYS A 573 -14.06 23.21 -5.40
CA LYS A 573 -13.26 24.16 -6.20
C LYS A 573 -11.98 24.54 -5.46
N HIS A 574 -12.06 24.87 -4.17
CA HIS A 574 -10.89 25.20 -3.38
C HIS A 574 -9.97 23.99 -3.16
N LEU A 575 -10.51 22.78 -3.09
CA LEU A 575 -9.71 21.55 -3.07
C LEU A 575 -9.00 21.28 -4.41
N GLU A 576 -9.63 21.61 -5.55
CA GLU A 576 -8.99 21.59 -6.87
C GLU A 576 -7.86 22.63 -6.96
N GLU A 577 -8.05 23.84 -6.41
CA GLU A 577 -7.02 24.89 -6.29
C GLU A 577 -5.84 24.47 -5.40
N LEU A 578 -6.11 23.94 -4.19
CA LEU A 578 -5.10 23.46 -3.26
C LEU A 578 -4.27 22.31 -3.86
N TYR A 579 -4.88 21.42 -4.64
CA TYR A 579 -4.19 20.32 -5.32
C TYR A 579 -3.19 20.83 -6.36
N GLU A 580 -3.55 21.81 -7.18
CA GLU A 580 -2.63 22.38 -8.18
C GLU A 580 -1.60 23.33 -7.52
N ALA A 581 -1.96 24.05 -6.46
CA ALA A 581 -1.04 24.87 -5.68
C ALA A 581 0.02 24.03 -4.94
N SER A 582 -0.34 22.87 -4.38
CA SER A 582 0.58 21.94 -3.70
C SER A 582 1.73 21.47 -4.61
N LYS A 583 1.49 21.35 -5.92
CA LYS A 583 2.55 21.05 -6.91
C LYS A 583 3.48 22.23 -7.15
N ASN A 584 2.92 23.44 -7.28
CA ASN A 584 3.66 24.58 -7.81
C ASN A 584 4.39 25.39 -6.71
N ASN A 585 3.82 25.44 -5.49
CA ASN A 585 4.28 26.32 -4.42
C ASN A 585 4.89 25.55 -3.25
N VAL A 586 6.21 25.36 -3.27
CA VAL A 586 6.98 25.04 -2.06
C VAL A 586 7.46 26.35 -1.42
N ASN A 587 6.87 26.73 -0.29
CA ASN A 587 7.31 27.90 0.48
C ASN A 587 8.66 27.63 1.18
N VAL A 588 9.75 27.80 0.43
CA VAL A 588 11.11 27.57 0.91
C VAL A 588 11.63 28.69 1.81
N ASP A 589 10.98 29.85 1.83
CA ASP A 589 11.40 31.01 2.63
C ASP A 589 11.43 30.69 4.13
N LEU A 590 10.53 29.84 4.61
CA LEU A 590 10.51 29.35 6.00
C LEU A 590 11.79 28.58 6.37
N LEU A 591 12.44 27.90 5.41
CA LEU A 591 13.70 27.19 5.62
C LEU A 591 14.89 28.15 5.76
N LEU A 592 14.85 29.28 5.05
CA LEU A 592 15.96 30.24 4.96
C LEU A 592 15.87 31.33 6.04
N LYS A 593 14.65 31.69 6.50
CA LYS A 593 14.40 32.70 7.55
C LYS A 593 15.05 32.42 8.92
N HIS A 594 15.61 31.23 9.13
CA HIS A 594 16.32 30.83 10.34
C HIS A 594 17.83 30.59 10.13
N CYS A 595 18.39 31.06 9.00
CA CYS A 595 19.82 31.02 8.70
C CYS A 595 20.43 32.42 8.78
N ASP A 596 21.39 32.63 9.68
CA ASP A 596 21.92 33.96 10.05
C ASP A 596 22.94 34.56 9.04
N GLN A 597 22.72 34.42 7.73
CA GLN A 597 23.62 34.93 6.68
C GLN A 597 22.88 35.71 5.58
N PRO A 598 23.49 36.78 5.02
CA PRO A 598 22.81 37.70 4.11
C PRO A 598 22.50 37.05 2.76
N THR A 599 21.26 37.22 2.30
CA THR A 599 20.69 36.58 1.11
C THR A 599 21.04 37.31 -0.19
N ASN A 600 22.32 37.51 -0.47
CA ASN A 600 22.77 38.06 -1.75
C ASN A 600 23.20 36.93 -2.70
N ASP A 601 22.57 36.88 -3.87
CA ASP A 601 23.00 36.16 -5.08
C ASP A 601 23.32 34.66 -4.97
N ILE A 602 22.34 33.86 -4.53
CA ILE A 602 22.29 32.41 -4.84
C ILE A 602 21.23 32.15 -5.91
N VAL A 603 21.65 32.11 -7.17
CA VAL A 603 20.80 31.75 -8.30
C VAL A 603 20.54 30.24 -8.31
N ILE A 604 19.36 29.81 -7.87
CA ILE A 604 18.97 28.38 -7.83
C ILE A 604 18.58 27.87 -9.24
N ASN A 605 19.52 27.90 -10.18
CA ASN A 605 19.35 27.45 -11.58
C ASN A 605 20.15 26.18 -11.93
N GLU A 606 20.66 25.45 -10.95
CA GLU A 606 21.04 24.05 -11.17
C GLU A 606 19.80 23.15 -11.22
N LYS A 607 19.43 22.69 -12.42
CA LYS A 607 18.66 21.44 -12.54
C LYS A 607 19.44 20.31 -11.85
N LEU A 608 18.73 19.36 -11.25
CA LEU A 608 19.32 18.07 -10.87
C LEU A 608 19.81 17.36 -12.14
N SER A 609 21.11 17.46 -12.41
CA SER A 609 21.74 16.97 -13.62
C SER A 609 21.96 15.47 -13.55
N ILE A 610 20.97 14.70 -14.02
CA ILE A 610 21.16 13.29 -14.38
C ILE A 610 22.34 13.22 -15.35
N PRO A 611 23.46 12.53 -15.02
CA PRO A 611 24.70 12.69 -15.77
C PRO A 611 24.55 12.24 -17.23
N SER A 612 24.82 13.18 -18.13
CA SER A 612 25.18 12.93 -19.52
C SER A 612 26.71 12.87 -19.61
N SER A 613 27.28 11.67 -19.59
CA SER A 613 28.71 11.47 -19.82
C SER A 613 29.03 11.74 -21.30
N ASN A 614 29.55 12.92 -21.61
CA ASN A 614 30.06 13.22 -22.95
C ASN A 614 31.22 12.27 -23.27
N ILE A 615 31.12 11.57 -24.40
CA ILE A 615 32.23 10.82 -25.00
C ILE A 615 32.73 11.67 -26.17
N ASP A 616 33.59 12.64 -25.87
CA ASP A 616 34.26 13.41 -26.91
C ASP A 616 35.42 12.61 -27.53
N ASN A 617 35.37 12.48 -28.85
CA ASN A 617 36.40 11.80 -29.64
C ASN A 617 37.39 12.83 -30.19
N THR A 618 38.55 12.99 -29.56
CA THR A 618 39.68 13.73 -30.14
C THR A 618 40.87 12.81 -30.38
N ARG A 619 41.17 12.55 -31.66
CA ARG A 619 42.42 11.89 -32.10
C ARG A 619 43.48 12.95 -32.38
N GLY A 620 44.62 12.83 -31.71
CA GLY A 620 45.91 13.37 -32.13
C GLY A 620 46.13 14.88 -31.92
N GLU A 621 47.19 15.20 -31.17
CA GLU A 621 48.47 15.53 -31.81
C GLU A 621 49.64 15.18 -30.87
N ILE A 622 50.88 15.36 -31.31
CA ILE A 622 52.09 14.86 -30.63
C ILE A 622 52.98 16.05 -30.21
N SER A 623 53.46 16.04 -28.97
CA SER A 623 54.65 16.81 -28.56
C SER A 623 55.38 16.12 -27.41
N GLU A 624 56.71 15.98 -27.53
CA GLU A 624 57.55 15.28 -26.57
C GLU A 624 57.99 16.16 -25.39
N ARG A 625 58.15 15.55 -24.19
CA ARG A 625 59.26 15.85 -23.25
C ARG A 625 59.39 14.87 -22.07
N ASP A 626 60.42 14.02 -22.17
CA ASP A 626 61.41 13.62 -21.17
C ASP A 626 61.07 13.27 -19.69
N CYS A 627 61.71 12.17 -19.27
CA CYS A 627 62.16 11.81 -17.91
C CYS A 627 61.08 11.45 -16.85
N LYS A 628 61.30 10.48 -15.95
CA LYS A 628 62.50 9.64 -15.70
C LYS A 628 62.12 8.25 -15.17
N GLU A 629 63.09 7.34 -15.16
CA GLU A 629 62.94 5.94 -14.74
C GLU A 629 62.76 5.79 -13.22
N ASP A 630 62.07 4.72 -12.80
CA ASP A 630 62.71 3.71 -11.95
C ASP A 630 61.96 2.36 -12.04
N SER A 631 62.67 1.23 -11.97
CA SER A 631 62.12 -0.08 -12.40
C SER A 631 62.51 -1.26 -11.52
N LYS A 632 61.52 -2.09 -11.12
CA LYS A 632 61.76 -3.46 -10.61
C LYS A 632 60.69 -4.46 -11.08
N ASP A 633 61.12 -5.33 -11.99
CA ASP A 633 60.99 -6.81 -12.00
C ASP A 633 60.39 -7.51 -10.74
N PHE A 634 59.86 -8.73 -10.79
CA PHE A 634 59.87 -9.85 -11.76
C PHE A 634 58.59 -10.70 -11.44
N LEU A 635 57.82 -11.32 -12.35
CA LEU A 635 58.08 -12.56 -13.10
C LEU A 635 56.80 -12.98 -13.89
N ARG A 636 56.94 -13.74 -14.99
CA ARG A 636 55.84 -14.46 -15.68
C ARG A 636 56.27 -15.87 -16.13
N PRO A 637 55.44 -16.91 -15.94
CA PRO A 637 55.49 -18.13 -16.76
C PRO A 637 54.98 -17.90 -18.19
N LYS A 638 55.33 -18.79 -19.13
CA LYS A 638 55.10 -18.61 -20.58
C LYS A 638 53.86 -19.32 -21.11
N CYS A 639 53.35 -18.79 -22.22
CA CYS A 639 52.28 -19.37 -23.05
C CYS A 639 52.77 -20.56 -23.88
N LEU A 640 51.92 -21.57 -24.10
CA LEU A 640 51.99 -22.44 -25.28
C LEU A 640 50.93 -22.03 -26.30
N LYS A 641 51.27 -22.15 -27.59
CA LYS A 641 50.39 -21.95 -28.75
C LYS A 641 50.31 -23.24 -29.55
N THR A 642 49.13 -23.57 -30.06
CA THR A 642 48.97 -24.34 -31.30
C THR A 642 48.07 -23.57 -32.26
N LYS A 643 48.29 -23.75 -33.57
CA LYS A 643 47.61 -23.00 -34.65
C LYS A 643 46.65 -23.93 -35.39
N THR A 644 45.51 -23.38 -35.85
CA THR A 644 44.88 -23.49 -37.20
C THR A 644 43.38 -23.13 -37.10
N GLY A 645 42.70 -22.59 -38.11
CA GLY A 645 43.20 -21.91 -39.31
C GLY A 645 42.25 -21.99 -40.53
N VAL A 646 41.69 -20.85 -40.98
CA VAL A 646 41.06 -20.65 -42.32
C VAL A 646 39.65 -21.33 -42.44
N LYS A 647 38.60 -20.87 -43.18
CA LYS A 647 38.36 -19.85 -44.25
C LYS A 647 36.99 -19.14 -44.11
N ARG A 648 36.66 -18.21 -45.03
CA ARG A 648 35.34 -17.54 -45.23
C ARG A 648 34.54 -18.20 -46.37
N GLN A 649 33.20 -18.02 -46.36
CA GLN A 649 32.26 -17.69 -47.48
C GLN A 649 30.81 -17.93 -46.95
N THR A 650 29.81 -17.02 -46.97
CA THR A 650 29.12 -16.22 -48.02
C THR A 650 28.23 -17.02 -48.98
N ALA A 651 26.91 -16.86 -48.86
CA ALA A 651 25.89 -17.09 -49.89
C ALA A 651 24.61 -16.27 -49.58
N ILE A 652 23.79 -15.99 -50.59
CA ILE A 652 22.50 -15.26 -50.54
C ILE A 652 21.49 -16.06 -51.39
N ASP A 653 20.20 -15.86 -51.13
CA ASP A 653 18.98 -16.13 -51.93
C ASP A 653 17.90 -16.81 -51.05
N VAL A 654 16.64 -16.35 -50.93
CA VAL A 654 15.65 -15.78 -51.87
C VAL A 654 15.04 -16.82 -52.80
N PHE A 655 13.82 -17.28 -52.52
CA PHE A 655 12.71 -17.30 -53.49
C PHE A 655 11.34 -17.51 -52.79
N THR A 656 10.25 -17.27 -53.52
CA THR A 656 8.85 -17.38 -53.05
C THR A 656 8.04 -18.34 -53.94
N LYS A 657 7.00 -19.02 -53.39
CA LYS A 657 5.62 -19.06 -53.95
C LYS A 657 4.62 -20.05 -53.29
N THR A 658 3.40 -19.53 -53.06
CA THR A 658 2.03 -20.10 -53.16
C THR A 658 1.73 -21.61 -53.04
N SER A 659 0.81 -21.93 -52.10
CA SER A 659 -0.53 -22.58 -52.28
C SER A 659 -0.71 -23.88 -53.09
N PRO A 660 -1.55 -24.82 -52.60
CA PRO A 660 -2.95 -24.88 -53.10
C PRO A 660 -4.03 -25.18 -52.02
N LYS A 661 -5.26 -25.54 -52.42
CA LYS A 661 -6.44 -25.84 -51.55
C LYS A 661 -7.12 -27.18 -51.91
N ARG A 662 -7.94 -27.68 -50.96
CA ARG A 662 -9.27 -28.34 -51.11
C ARG A 662 -9.35 -29.83 -51.49
N SER A 663 -10.04 -30.59 -50.62
CA SER A 663 -10.96 -31.68 -50.97
C SER A 663 -12.00 -31.85 -49.84
N GLU A 664 -13.16 -32.44 -50.16
CA GLU A 664 -14.34 -32.65 -49.29
C GLU A 664 -14.62 -34.16 -49.18
N LEU A 665 -15.42 -34.61 -48.19
CA LEU A 665 -16.13 -35.91 -48.20
C LEU A 665 -17.19 -36.00 -47.06
N ASN A 666 -18.35 -36.59 -47.35
CA ASN A 666 -19.43 -36.95 -46.40
C ASN A 666 -19.32 -38.46 -46.04
N GLU A 667 -20.18 -39.15 -45.29
CA GLU A 667 -21.54 -38.94 -44.68
C GLU A 667 -21.61 -39.81 -43.37
N SER A 668 -22.69 -40.28 -42.71
CA SER A 668 -24.13 -40.41 -42.99
C SER A 668 -25.04 -40.32 -41.73
N ASN A 669 -26.12 -41.11 -41.63
CA ASN A 669 -27.23 -41.01 -40.66
C ASN A 669 -27.46 -42.29 -39.84
N LEU A 670 -28.21 -42.19 -38.72
CA LEU A 670 -29.41 -43.04 -38.51
C LEU A 670 -30.40 -42.44 -37.46
N GLU A 671 -31.70 -42.53 -37.77
CA GLU A 671 -32.96 -42.56 -36.96
C GLU A 671 -33.11 -41.83 -35.58
N GLY A 672 -34.29 -41.28 -35.21
CA GLY A 672 -35.56 -41.09 -35.94
C GLY A 672 -36.78 -40.66 -35.06
N CYS A 673 -37.79 -40.01 -35.68
CA CYS A 673 -39.22 -39.78 -35.26
C CYS A 673 -39.54 -39.19 -33.84
N VAL A 674 -40.62 -38.42 -33.56
CA VAL A 674 -42.03 -38.40 -34.05
C VAL A 674 -42.67 -36.98 -34.01
N ASP A 675 -43.43 -36.62 -35.07
CA ASP A 675 -44.69 -35.81 -35.18
C ASP A 675 -45.36 -35.07 -33.97
N LYS A 676 -46.25 -34.04 -34.10
CA LYS A 676 -46.88 -33.32 -35.25
C LYS A 676 -47.60 -31.99 -34.87
N ASN A 677 -47.68 -31.06 -35.84
CA ASN A 677 -48.77 -30.07 -36.09
C ASN A 677 -49.08 -28.97 -35.04
N ARG A 678 -49.77 -27.84 -35.33
CA ARG A 678 -50.52 -27.35 -36.53
C ARG A 678 -50.30 -25.81 -36.64
N LYS A 679 -49.93 -25.22 -37.79
CA LYS A 679 -50.75 -24.45 -38.77
C LYS A 679 -51.71 -23.39 -38.18
N ARG A 680 -52.03 -22.22 -38.78
CA ARG A 680 -51.56 -21.30 -39.88
C ARG A 680 -52.35 -19.95 -39.63
N LYS A 681 -52.64 -18.92 -40.47
CA LYS A 681 -52.52 -18.57 -41.91
C LYS A 681 -52.80 -17.03 -42.07
N ILE A 682 -52.18 -16.33 -43.05
CA ILE A 682 -52.78 -15.17 -43.81
C ILE A 682 -53.00 -13.82 -43.03
N THR A 683 -53.03 -12.60 -43.62
CA THR A 683 -52.89 -12.10 -45.02
C THR A 683 -52.05 -10.80 -45.10
N SER A 684 -51.66 -10.41 -46.32
CA SER A 684 -51.29 -9.05 -46.74
C SER A 684 -52.49 -8.28 -47.31
N GLU A 685 -52.44 -6.95 -47.31
CA GLU A 685 -53.28 -6.08 -48.16
C GLU A 685 -52.47 -4.82 -48.58
N GLU A 686 -52.85 -4.15 -49.67
CA GLU A 686 -51.93 -3.34 -50.47
C GLU A 686 -52.38 -1.89 -50.79
N GLN A 687 -51.38 -1.03 -50.97
CA GLN A 687 -51.34 0.18 -51.82
C GLN A 687 -52.44 1.26 -51.68
N LYS A 688 -51.97 2.48 -51.36
CA LYS A 688 -52.11 3.62 -52.31
C LYS A 688 -51.03 4.68 -52.09
N GLN A 689 -50.54 5.25 -53.18
CA GLN A 689 -49.52 6.30 -53.19
C GLN A 689 -50.16 7.69 -53.22
N SER A 690 -49.50 8.66 -52.56
CA SER A 690 -49.56 10.07 -52.95
C SER A 690 -48.16 10.67 -52.79
N LYS A 691 -47.54 11.09 -53.90
CA LYS A 691 -46.25 11.80 -53.88
C LYS A 691 -46.46 13.23 -53.38
N VAL A 692 -45.64 13.66 -52.43
CA VAL A 692 -45.33 15.08 -52.18
C VAL A 692 -43.81 15.18 -52.03
N GLU A 693 -43.13 15.80 -53.00
CA GLU A 693 -41.69 15.96 -52.99
C GLU A 693 -41.31 17.28 -52.30
N VAL A 694 -40.90 17.23 -51.03
CA VAL A 694 -40.23 18.35 -50.33
C VAL A 694 -39.01 17.84 -49.55
N LYS A 695 -37.84 17.99 -50.18
CA LYS A 695 -36.48 17.98 -49.60
C LYS A 695 -36.16 16.90 -48.54
N GLU A 696 -35.53 15.80 -48.97
CA GLU A 696 -34.66 15.03 -48.07
C GLU A 696 -33.53 15.93 -47.54
N TYR A 697 -33.45 16.12 -46.22
CA TYR A 697 -32.19 16.44 -45.54
C TYR A 697 -31.62 15.13 -44.98
N LYS A 698 -30.64 14.54 -45.68
CA LYS A 698 -29.95 13.34 -45.18
C LYS A 698 -29.03 13.67 -44.02
N LEU A 699 -29.56 13.50 -42.81
CA LEU A 699 -28.76 13.30 -41.59
C LEU A 699 -28.76 11.80 -41.24
N ASP A 700 -27.96 11.01 -41.95
CA ASP A 700 -27.58 9.66 -41.50
C ASP A 700 -26.60 9.80 -40.31
N SER A 701 -27.19 10.12 -39.15
CA SER A 701 -26.49 10.46 -37.91
C SER A 701 -27.16 9.73 -36.75
N ASP A 702 -26.63 8.56 -36.39
CA ASP A 702 -27.14 7.71 -35.29
C ASP A 702 -26.82 8.26 -33.88
N LEU A 703 -26.57 9.57 -33.77
CA LEU A 703 -25.93 10.22 -32.63
C LEU A 703 -26.68 10.03 -31.29
N PHE A 704 -28.01 10.01 -31.35
CA PHE A 704 -28.90 9.84 -30.19
C PHE A 704 -29.68 8.52 -30.24
N LYS A 705 -29.22 7.53 -31.02
CA LYS A 705 -29.89 6.23 -31.20
C LYS A 705 -30.17 5.55 -29.85
N GLY A 706 -31.44 5.29 -29.56
CA GLY A 706 -31.90 4.67 -28.31
C GLY A 706 -32.17 5.65 -27.15
N LEU A 707 -31.95 6.95 -27.35
CA LEU A 707 -32.45 7.97 -26.41
C LEU A 707 -33.92 8.27 -26.69
N VAL A 708 -34.69 8.33 -25.60
CA VAL A 708 -36.12 8.64 -25.59
C VAL A 708 -36.28 9.89 -24.73
N ALA A 709 -36.40 11.04 -25.40
CA ALA A 709 -36.41 12.35 -24.77
C ALA A 709 -37.84 12.86 -24.49
N TYR A 710 -37.99 13.51 -23.34
CA TYR A 710 -39.08 14.44 -23.04
C TYR A 710 -38.55 15.88 -23.15
N PHE A 711 -39.36 16.80 -23.67
CA PHE A 711 -39.05 18.23 -23.68
C PHE A 711 -40.09 18.96 -22.83
N SER A 712 -39.68 19.92 -22.00
CA SER A 712 -40.62 20.74 -21.22
C SER A 712 -41.58 21.52 -22.13
N ASP A 713 -42.76 21.88 -21.61
CA ASP A 713 -43.78 22.59 -22.40
C ASP A 713 -43.32 23.96 -22.93
N GLU A 714 -42.31 24.55 -22.28
CA GLU A 714 -41.65 25.81 -22.65
C GLU A 714 -40.65 25.62 -23.81
N LEU A 715 -40.11 24.41 -24.01
CA LEU A 715 -39.09 24.09 -25.02
C LEU A 715 -39.67 23.60 -26.36
N LYS A 716 -40.90 23.97 -26.70
CA LYS A 716 -41.58 23.58 -27.95
C LYS A 716 -41.11 24.38 -29.19
N SER A 717 -39.80 24.57 -29.34
CA SER A 717 -39.24 24.95 -30.65
C SER A 717 -39.20 23.71 -31.54
N GLU A 718 -39.83 23.80 -32.72
CA GLU A 718 -39.93 22.64 -33.62
C GLU A 718 -38.54 22.22 -34.12
N ASP A 719 -37.65 23.18 -34.37
CA ASP A 719 -36.28 22.95 -34.88
C ASP A 719 -35.45 22.02 -33.98
N VAL A 720 -35.50 22.18 -32.65
CA VAL A 720 -34.69 21.33 -31.74
C VAL A 720 -35.25 19.90 -31.69
N ILE A 721 -36.58 19.76 -31.70
CA ILE A 721 -37.27 18.46 -31.73
C ILE A 721 -37.02 17.74 -33.07
N VAL A 722 -37.03 18.48 -34.18
CA VAL A 722 -36.69 17.97 -35.52
C VAL A 722 -35.22 17.56 -35.60
N ASN A 723 -34.29 18.38 -35.11
CA ASN A 723 -32.87 18.06 -35.09
C ASN A 723 -32.55 16.82 -34.22
N PHE A 724 -33.19 16.67 -33.06
CA PHE A 724 -33.01 15.48 -32.22
C PHE A 724 -33.53 14.20 -32.90
N LYS A 725 -34.71 14.25 -33.53
CA LYS A 725 -35.27 13.14 -34.30
C LYS A 725 -34.43 12.79 -35.54
N GLY A 726 -33.98 13.81 -36.27
CA GLY A 726 -33.08 13.69 -37.42
C GLY A 726 -31.67 13.19 -37.06
N ASN A 727 -31.35 13.05 -35.78
CA ASN A 727 -30.11 12.46 -35.28
C ASN A 727 -30.38 11.15 -34.49
N GLY A 728 -31.42 10.39 -34.86
CA GLY A 728 -31.72 9.06 -34.33
C GLY A 728 -32.43 9.01 -32.97
N GLY A 729 -32.77 10.16 -32.39
CA GLY A 729 -33.47 10.26 -31.11
C GLY A 729 -34.99 10.05 -31.24
N SER A 730 -35.61 9.44 -30.22
CA SER A 730 -37.07 9.30 -30.12
C SER A 730 -37.64 10.31 -29.12
N VAL A 731 -38.85 10.82 -29.36
CA VAL A 731 -39.49 11.81 -28.47
C VAL A 731 -40.79 11.27 -27.91
N THR A 732 -41.01 11.43 -26.61
CA THR A 732 -42.22 10.99 -25.89
C THR A 732 -42.79 12.09 -25.00
N PHE A 733 -44.09 12.04 -24.78
CA PHE A 733 -44.79 12.84 -23.77
C PHE A 733 -45.10 12.02 -22.49
N ASP A 734 -44.85 10.70 -22.49
CA ASP A 734 -44.95 9.88 -21.28
C ASP A 734 -43.64 9.95 -20.46
N THR A 735 -43.74 10.59 -19.29
CA THR A 735 -42.65 10.77 -18.34
C THR A 735 -42.09 9.46 -17.78
N LYS A 736 -42.85 8.35 -17.83
CA LYS A 736 -42.39 7.01 -17.41
C LYS A 736 -41.58 6.28 -18.46
N VAL A 737 -41.67 6.68 -19.73
CA VAL A 737 -40.96 6.05 -20.86
C VAL A 737 -39.70 6.84 -21.25
N ALA A 738 -39.65 8.13 -20.92
CA ALA A 738 -38.49 8.99 -21.13
C ALA A 738 -37.25 8.49 -20.34
N ASN A 739 -36.12 8.34 -21.04
CA ASN A 739 -34.81 8.07 -20.44
C ASN A 739 -33.92 9.33 -20.36
N VAL A 740 -34.29 10.40 -21.08
CA VAL A 740 -33.73 11.75 -21.00
C VAL A 740 -34.88 12.76 -20.93
N ALA A 741 -34.69 13.89 -20.25
CA ALA A 741 -35.59 15.03 -20.29
C ALA A 741 -34.80 16.35 -20.33
N PHE A 742 -35.17 17.24 -21.27
CA PHE A 742 -34.48 18.52 -21.52
C PHE A 742 -35.20 19.72 -20.88
N HIS A 743 -34.41 20.67 -20.36
CA HIS A 743 -34.85 21.91 -19.71
C HIS A 743 -33.99 23.11 -20.16
N GLU A 744 -34.52 24.33 -20.05
CA GLU A 744 -33.78 25.56 -20.38
C GLU A 744 -33.03 26.14 -19.16
N THR A 745 -32.04 27.00 -19.41
CA THR A 745 -31.19 27.63 -18.37
C THR A 745 -31.84 28.85 -17.70
N SER A 746 -32.83 29.46 -18.34
CA SER A 746 -33.52 30.68 -17.93
C SER A 746 -34.30 30.50 -16.61
N THR A 747 -34.88 29.32 -16.40
CA THR A 747 -35.83 29.03 -15.33
C THR A 747 -35.17 28.57 -14.03
N ALA A 748 -34.47 29.48 -13.33
CA ALA A 748 -33.89 29.25 -12.00
C ALA A 748 -34.94 29.07 -10.86
N SER A 749 -36.15 28.58 -11.18
CA SER A 749 -37.31 28.52 -10.28
C SER A 749 -38.27 27.35 -10.52
N ILE A 750 -38.08 26.54 -11.57
CA ILE A 750 -38.97 25.38 -11.79
C ILE A 750 -38.77 24.33 -10.70
N LYS A 751 -39.90 23.81 -10.22
CA LYS A 751 -40.03 22.82 -9.14
C LYS A 751 -39.56 21.43 -9.59
N LEU A 752 -38.27 21.27 -9.87
CA LEU A 752 -37.69 20.00 -10.34
C LEU A 752 -37.95 18.82 -9.37
N LYS A 753 -38.11 19.12 -8.06
CA LYS A 753 -38.55 18.16 -7.01
C LYS A 753 -39.92 17.55 -7.30
N ASP A 754 -40.84 18.36 -7.82
CA ASP A 754 -42.23 17.99 -8.03
C ASP A 754 -42.43 17.37 -9.43
N SER A 755 -41.56 17.71 -10.40
CA SER A 755 -41.52 17.02 -11.69
C SER A 755 -40.89 15.63 -11.57
N ARG A 756 -39.81 15.47 -10.80
CA ARG A 756 -39.04 14.21 -10.72
C ARG A 756 -39.88 13.03 -10.26
N LEU A 757 -40.85 13.24 -9.36
CA LEU A 757 -41.80 12.23 -8.90
C LEU A 757 -42.69 11.65 -10.03
N LYS A 758 -42.74 12.30 -11.20
CA LYS A 758 -43.49 11.84 -12.38
C LYS A 758 -42.63 11.05 -13.38
N PHE A 759 -41.30 11.18 -13.32
CA PHE A 759 -40.37 10.55 -14.27
C PHE A 759 -39.88 9.18 -13.80
N HIS A 760 -39.43 8.35 -14.75
CA HIS A 760 -38.75 7.08 -14.42
C HIS A 760 -37.48 7.33 -13.59
N PRO A 761 -37.16 6.53 -12.54
CA PRO A 761 -36.04 6.83 -11.62
C PRO A 761 -34.65 6.94 -12.25
N PHE A 762 -34.46 6.38 -13.44
CA PHE A 762 -33.22 6.43 -14.21
C PHE A 762 -33.22 7.47 -15.35
N CYS A 763 -34.28 8.28 -15.47
CA CYS A 763 -34.34 9.39 -16.42
C CYS A 763 -33.30 10.46 -16.08
N ARG A 764 -32.55 10.93 -17.08
CA ARG A 764 -31.52 11.96 -16.95
C ARG A 764 -32.10 13.33 -17.27
N HIS A 765 -31.85 14.31 -16.42
CA HIS A 765 -32.28 15.69 -16.67
C HIS A 765 -31.09 16.48 -17.21
N LEU A 766 -31.23 17.00 -18.43
CA LEU A 766 -30.19 17.71 -19.15
C LEU A 766 -30.63 19.14 -19.47
N ASN A 767 -29.68 20.06 -19.51
CA ASN A 767 -29.90 21.37 -20.10
C ASN A 767 -29.90 21.23 -21.64
N ILE A 768 -30.75 22.00 -22.34
CA ILE A 768 -30.82 22.01 -23.81
C ILE A 768 -29.46 22.27 -24.48
N LYS A 769 -28.57 23.04 -23.84
CA LYS A 769 -27.22 23.29 -24.31
C LYS A 769 -26.37 22.02 -24.47
N TRP A 770 -26.63 20.94 -23.74
CA TRP A 770 -25.94 19.66 -23.97
C TRP A 770 -26.28 19.04 -25.32
N LEU A 771 -27.52 19.23 -25.79
CA LEU A 771 -27.98 18.77 -27.10
C LEU A 771 -27.34 19.63 -28.20
N GLU A 772 -27.31 20.95 -28.01
CA GLU A 772 -26.63 21.90 -28.92
C GLU A 772 -25.12 21.60 -29.03
N ASP A 773 -24.41 21.51 -27.91
CA ASP A 773 -22.98 21.13 -27.83
C ASP A 773 -22.71 19.76 -28.51
N SER A 774 -23.64 18.80 -28.43
CA SER A 774 -23.50 17.47 -29.06
C SER A 774 -23.72 17.51 -30.56
N LEU A 775 -24.66 18.33 -31.04
CA LEU A 775 -24.92 18.55 -32.46
C LEU A 775 -23.77 19.32 -33.12
N GLU A 776 -23.30 20.41 -32.50
CA GLU A 776 -22.15 21.20 -32.96
C GLU A 776 -20.91 20.33 -33.16
N ARG A 777 -20.57 19.53 -32.14
CA ARG A 777 -19.34 18.71 -32.12
C ARG A 777 -19.53 17.34 -32.79
N LYS A 778 -20.70 17.07 -33.38
CA LYS A 778 -21.09 15.80 -34.04
C LYS A 778 -20.70 14.54 -33.25
N SER A 779 -20.74 14.65 -31.93
CA SER A 779 -20.27 13.64 -31.00
C SER A 779 -21.05 13.77 -29.71
N LEU A 780 -21.60 12.65 -29.22
CA LEU A 780 -22.43 12.65 -28.02
C LEU A 780 -21.55 13.06 -26.84
N GLN A 781 -21.75 14.28 -26.34
CA GLN A 781 -20.90 14.81 -25.28
C GLN A 781 -21.01 13.90 -24.06
N MET A 782 -19.90 13.69 -23.35
CA MET A 782 -19.94 12.93 -22.10
C MET A 782 -21.07 13.47 -21.23
N TYR A 783 -21.98 12.59 -20.80
CA TYR A 783 -23.06 12.99 -19.91
C TYR A 783 -22.43 13.70 -18.71
N PRO A 784 -22.71 15.01 -18.52
CA PRO A 784 -22.08 15.76 -17.45
C PRO A 784 -22.47 15.17 -16.11
N PHE A 785 -21.66 15.38 -15.07
CA PHE A 785 -22.03 14.91 -13.72
C PHE A 785 -23.34 15.58 -13.23
N TYR A 786 -23.64 16.79 -13.72
CA TYR A 786 -24.92 17.49 -13.55
C TYR A 786 -26.10 16.95 -14.42
N ALA A 787 -25.95 15.84 -15.16
CA ALA A 787 -27.03 15.21 -15.92
C ALA A 787 -28.10 14.50 -15.05
N VAL A 788 -27.94 14.53 -13.73
CA VAL A 788 -28.77 13.82 -12.77
C VAL A 788 -28.81 14.61 -11.45
N PHE A 789 -29.95 14.57 -10.73
CA PHE A 789 -30.13 15.18 -9.40
C PHE A 789 -30.07 16.72 -9.28
N ILE A 790 -30.95 17.44 -10.01
CA ILE A 790 -31.68 18.51 -9.30
C ILE A 790 -32.95 17.88 -8.72
N ARG A 791 -32.95 17.75 -7.39
CA ARG A 791 -34.09 17.43 -6.52
C ARG A 791 -34.78 16.09 -6.85
#